data_AF-A0A238FE32-F1
#
_entry.id   AF-A0A238FE32-F1
#
_cell.length_a   1.000
_cell.length_b   1.000
_cell.length_c   1.000
_cell.angle_alpha   90.00
_cell.angle_beta   90.00
_cell.angle_gamma   90.00
#
_symmetry.space_group_name_H-M   'P 1'
#
loop_
_entity.id
_entity.type
_entity.pdbx_description
1 polymer ?
#
loop_
_entity_poly.entity_id
_entity_poly.type
_entity_poly.pdbx_seq_one_letter_code
_entity_poly.pdbx_strand_id
1 'polypeptide(L)'
;MMASSHVLSEAELATARARLSFLERSRAHQALEQMDGDSIRQETSPERIAESRRALLEIMTLARKVYSHSSFVMIPSIKSAIQVVCSRIREAWGKHRLDTAIFLLGRIISRPHRNRGDVVFAFEDRSGIADMLHVSDWPLGPITAGTELGIIFPLGQVIGVKIASRLIMPISAFLFCPSPTDMVMLEPSHPLVRGATWTAAPPGPVPSLDEDYKALGNAAFARKQWRGAIKLYSTGIDLDALKVIELVEKAPKSQLESDPDAIKDWLEKAWCRRAVAEERACNLELARVSYRKVKSFGRTLKAEAEQSIARVELMLKQSRTGEHYPWLELYERSLRTDEDPRMPAGSYIGPIRVVDKLDGRGVRGTIATRDIQVGVLVLAEKSVVSACSVAGFPKEKLRFPDSFYHLQRNAFFSKLLDDPAMAKTLFRIRPGKATGQSIPMPQDFQANFSVPTTLPPGEAWLDDTLVHEVFQQISCQGFSVAPGPRDVFPPRPISGHNDNDDEFRFLRVSPHLSSLNYSCFPNTTIPVRFGDLTIVRAREFIPAGKELTSSKSTTPYEHLTRKILKLASEQRGQGECGCVCCAYDQKGDVFRITRRRSLLESDPHLISRESEIFPCDPQTRLEELLKLVKALDETYSVNRGPARPEIAQLLWRLGNVMLVAHRFGRPLDNSGSASASAEFGRPDARWSNHSKIQIDSLGISSDVTTLLCIALHMFTTLQQNAFAGEPRAWLDAAIDGENLTFGMVPAESNFS
;
A
#
# COMPACT_ATOMS: atom_id res chain seq x y z
N MET A 1 -20.99 -35.03 7.50
CA MET A 1 -22.17 -34.25 7.94
C MET A 1 -21.79 -32.79 8.06
N MET A 2 -22.22 -31.93 7.13
CA MET A 2 -22.00 -30.48 7.24
C MET A 2 -23.01 -29.90 8.23
N ALA A 3 -22.54 -29.32 9.33
CA ALA A 3 -23.40 -28.58 10.25
C ALA A 3 -23.86 -27.29 9.56
N SER A 4 -25.18 -27.12 9.37
CA SER A 4 -25.73 -25.86 8.86
C SER A 4 -25.45 -24.75 9.88
N SER A 5 -24.88 -23.64 9.42
CA SER A 5 -24.71 -22.46 10.27
C SER A 5 -26.08 -21.81 10.48
N HIS A 6 -26.72 -22.12 11.61
CA HIS A 6 -27.97 -21.48 12.01
C HIS A 6 -27.72 -19.98 12.18
N VAL A 7 -28.32 -19.16 11.31
CA VAL A 7 -28.34 -17.70 11.45
C VAL A 7 -29.26 -17.39 12.64
N LEU A 8 -28.80 -16.56 13.58
CA LEU A 8 -29.64 -16.14 14.71
C LEU A 8 -30.75 -15.22 14.20
N SER A 9 -31.96 -15.40 14.72
CA SER A 9 -33.01 -14.38 14.61
C SER A 9 -32.60 -13.08 15.33
N GLU A 10 -33.23 -11.94 15.00
CA GLU A 10 -32.93 -10.67 15.67
C GLU A 10 -33.14 -10.73 17.19
N ALA A 11 -34.15 -11.48 17.64
CA ALA A 11 -34.41 -11.69 19.07
C ALA A 11 -33.29 -12.50 19.72
N GLU A 12 -32.86 -13.61 19.12
CA GLU A 12 -31.72 -14.41 19.62
C GLU A 12 -30.41 -13.62 19.60
N LEU A 13 -30.21 -12.76 18.59
CA LEU A 13 -29.07 -11.87 18.51
C LEU A 13 -29.09 -10.82 19.63
N ALA A 14 -30.26 -10.23 19.92
CA ALA A 14 -30.42 -9.28 21.02
C ALA A 14 -30.18 -9.95 22.39
N THR A 15 -30.70 -11.15 22.61
CA THR A 15 -30.44 -11.95 23.81
C THR A 15 -28.97 -12.31 23.93
N ALA A 16 -28.33 -12.74 22.84
CA ALA A 16 -26.90 -13.04 22.83
C ALA A 16 -26.05 -11.79 23.14
N ARG A 17 -26.41 -10.61 22.62
CA ARG A 17 -25.75 -9.33 22.92
C ARG A 17 -25.91 -8.94 24.39
N ALA A 18 -27.11 -9.06 24.95
CA ALA A 18 -27.38 -8.75 26.35
C ALA A 18 -26.59 -9.68 27.29
N ARG A 19 -26.57 -10.98 26.98
CA ARG A 19 -25.82 -11.99 27.74
C ARG A 19 -24.31 -11.76 27.65
N LEU A 20 -23.79 -11.49 26.46
CA LEU A 20 -22.38 -11.14 26.25
C LEU A 20 -21.99 -9.92 27.08
N SER A 21 -22.78 -8.85 27.03
CA SER A 21 -22.55 -7.61 27.79
C SER A 21 -22.62 -7.80 29.31
N PHE A 22 -23.40 -8.77 29.80
CA PHE A 22 -23.46 -9.10 31.22
C PHE A 22 -22.17 -9.82 31.67
N LEU A 23 -21.76 -10.85 30.93
CA LEU A 23 -20.56 -11.65 31.24
C LEU A 23 -19.28 -10.79 31.17
N GLU A 24 -19.21 -9.91 30.17
CA GLU A 24 -18.14 -8.92 29.99
C GLU A 24 -18.03 -7.99 31.22
N ARG A 25 -19.15 -7.37 31.64
CA ARG A 25 -19.19 -6.51 32.84
C ARG A 25 -18.83 -7.23 34.13
N SER A 26 -19.35 -8.44 34.32
CA SER A 26 -19.07 -9.24 35.52
C SER A 26 -17.57 -9.56 35.64
N ARG A 27 -16.91 -9.86 34.52
CA ARG A 27 -15.47 -10.10 34.46
C ARG A 27 -14.64 -8.83 34.66
N ALA A 28 -15.07 -7.69 34.12
CA ALA A 28 -14.41 -6.40 34.36
C ALA A 28 -14.44 -6.02 35.85
N HIS A 29 -15.56 -6.27 36.55
CA HIS A 29 -15.68 -6.08 37.99
C HIS A 29 -14.72 -6.98 38.77
N GLN A 30 -14.65 -8.27 38.41
CA GLN A 30 -13.73 -9.23 39.05
C GLN A 30 -12.26 -8.86 38.83
N ALA A 31 -11.91 -8.31 37.66
CA ALA A 31 -10.56 -7.82 37.37
C ALA A 31 -10.21 -6.55 38.18
N LEU A 32 -11.18 -5.66 38.41
CA LEU A 32 -11.00 -4.47 39.26
C LEU A 32 -10.78 -4.86 40.72
N GLU A 33 -11.52 -5.85 41.24
CA GLU A 33 -11.33 -6.40 42.59
C GLU A 33 -9.95 -7.05 42.79
N GLN A 34 -9.38 -7.65 41.74
CA GLN A 34 -8.04 -8.27 41.78
C GLN A 34 -6.88 -7.26 41.70
N MET A 35 -7.14 -6.00 41.36
CA MET A 35 -6.11 -4.96 41.26
C MET A 35 -5.81 -4.26 42.59
N ASP A 36 -6.58 -4.53 43.65
CA ASP A 36 -6.26 -4.07 45.00
C ASP A 36 -5.12 -4.93 45.56
N GLY A 37 -3.92 -4.32 45.64
CA GLY A 37 -2.61 -4.98 45.58
C GLY A 37 -2.25 -5.98 46.68
N ASP A 38 -3.08 -6.12 47.72
CA ASP A 38 -2.83 -7.02 48.85
C ASP A 38 -3.42 -8.43 48.66
N SER A 39 -4.26 -8.66 47.66
CA SER A 39 -4.98 -9.95 47.47
C SER A 39 -4.28 -10.98 46.57
N ILE A 40 -3.19 -10.60 45.88
CA ILE A 40 -2.59 -11.41 44.79
C ILE A 40 -1.87 -12.69 45.29
N ARG A 41 -1.78 -12.92 46.61
CA ARG A 41 -1.17 -14.14 47.19
C ARG A 41 -2.15 -15.22 47.65
N GLN A 42 -3.47 -15.04 47.52
CA GLN A 42 -4.40 -16.13 47.82
C GLN A 42 -4.44 -17.13 46.67
N GLU A 43 -4.19 -18.41 46.98
CA GLU A 43 -4.30 -19.53 46.04
C GLU A 43 -5.66 -19.49 45.34
N THR A 44 -5.64 -19.33 44.02
CA THR A 44 -6.86 -19.38 43.20
C THR A 44 -7.35 -20.82 43.22
N SER A 45 -8.52 -21.06 43.82
CA SER A 45 -9.06 -22.43 43.88
C SER A 45 -9.31 -22.99 42.48
N PRO A 46 -9.11 -24.30 42.25
CA PRO A 46 -9.39 -24.95 40.97
C PRO A 46 -10.80 -24.68 40.43
N GLU A 47 -11.77 -24.48 41.33
CA GLU A 47 -13.15 -24.13 40.99
C GLU A 47 -13.26 -22.75 40.34
N ARG A 48 -12.57 -21.73 40.88
CA ARG A 48 -12.55 -20.36 40.29
C ARG A 48 -11.87 -20.35 38.92
N ILE A 49 -10.82 -21.15 38.74
CA ILE A 49 -10.15 -21.34 37.45
C ILE A 49 -11.11 -21.97 36.43
N ALA A 50 -11.81 -23.05 36.82
CA ALA A 50 -12.79 -23.72 35.97
C ALA A 50 -14.01 -22.84 35.63
N GLU A 51 -14.42 -21.95 36.54
CA GLU A 51 -15.48 -20.98 36.33
C GLU A 51 -15.07 -19.87 35.36
N SER A 52 -13.89 -19.26 35.56
CA SER A 52 -13.33 -18.25 34.64
C SER A 52 -13.20 -18.80 33.21
N ARG A 53 -12.71 -20.04 33.07
CA ARG A 53 -12.61 -20.74 31.78
C ARG A 53 -13.98 -20.95 31.13
N ARG A 54 -15.00 -21.38 31.89
CA ARG A 54 -16.37 -21.56 31.39
C ARG A 54 -16.96 -20.24 30.90
N ALA A 55 -16.85 -19.18 31.68
CA ALA A 55 -17.37 -17.86 31.33
C ALA A 55 -16.72 -17.30 30.05
N LEU A 56 -15.39 -17.47 29.90
CA LEU A 56 -14.66 -17.04 28.70
C LEU A 56 -15.09 -17.80 27.44
N LEU A 57 -15.26 -19.12 27.54
CA LEU A 57 -15.76 -19.94 26.43
C LEU A 57 -17.20 -19.59 26.06
N GLU A 58 -18.05 -19.24 27.03
CA GLU A 58 -19.41 -18.73 26.81
C GLU A 58 -19.37 -17.38 26.08
N ILE A 59 -18.56 -16.42 26.57
CA ILE A 59 -18.32 -15.12 25.93
C ILE A 59 -17.90 -15.30 24.46
N MET A 60 -16.92 -16.16 24.19
CA MET A 60 -16.44 -16.38 22.82
C MET A 60 -17.49 -17.03 21.92
N THR A 61 -18.27 -17.96 22.46
CA THR A 61 -19.36 -18.61 21.72
C THR A 61 -20.42 -17.58 21.35
N LEU A 62 -20.78 -16.69 22.28
CA LEU A 62 -21.73 -15.60 22.05
C LEU A 62 -21.18 -14.55 21.08
N ALA A 63 -19.94 -14.09 21.30
CA ALA A 63 -19.24 -13.15 20.43
C ALA A 63 -19.19 -13.66 19.00
N ARG A 64 -18.84 -14.93 18.78
CA ARG A 64 -18.84 -15.52 17.43
C ARG A 64 -20.20 -15.42 16.76
N LYS A 65 -21.28 -15.73 17.49
CA LYS A 65 -22.65 -15.65 16.97
C LYS A 65 -23.07 -14.20 16.67
N VAL A 66 -22.66 -13.25 17.52
CA VAL A 66 -22.98 -11.83 17.40
C VAL A 66 -22.19 -11.16 16.26
N TYR A 67 -20.88 -11.39 16.19
CA TYR A 67 -19.99 -10.78 15.20
C TYR A 67 -20.07 -11.44 13.82
N SER A 68 -20.58 -12.68 13.72
CA SER A 68 -20.90 -13.28 12.41
C SER A 68 -22.16 -12.71 11.77
N HIS A 69 -22.93 -11.88 12.47
CA HIS A 69 -24.18 -11.30 11.95
C HIS A 69 -23.89 -10.05 11.11
N SER A 70 -24.48 -9.97 9.91
CA SER A 70 -24.22 -8.92 8.90
C SER A 70 -24.63 -7.50 9.31
N SER A 71 -25.46 -7.34 10.35
CA SER A 71 -26.03 -6.06 10.79
C SER A 71 -25.26 -5.35 11.91
N PHE A 72 -24.03 -5.76 12.22
CA PHE A 72 -23.26 -5.13 13.29
C PHE A 72 -22.67 -3.77 12.86
N VAL A 73 -23.29 -2.67 13.32
CA VAL A 73 -22.77 -1.29 13.20
C VAL A 73 -22.47 -0.76 14.60
N MET A 74 -21.24 -0.29 14.83
CA MET A 74 -20.84 0.28 16.12
C MET A 74 -21.42 1.69 16.28
N ILE A 75 -22.06 1.99 17.42
CA ILE A 75 -22.70 3.29 17.68
C ILE A 75 -21.62 4.38 17.83
N PRO A 76 -21.64 5.48 17.04
CA PRO A 76 -20.58 6.50 16.98
C PRO A 76 -20.25 7.21 18.32
N SER A 77 -21.22 7.37 19.21
CA SER A 77 -21.06 8.09 20.49
C SER A 77 -20.13 7.39 21.49
N ILE A 78 -19.92 6.08 21.33
CA ILE A 78 -19.02 5.28 22.18
C ILE A 78 -17.55 5.41 21.70
N LYS A 79 -17.34 5.69 20.41
CA LYS A 79 -16.00 5.74 19.78
C LYS A 79 -15.14 6.89 20.32
N SER A 80 -15.74 8.07 20.52
CA SER A 80 -15.06 9.28 21.00
C SER A 80 -14.68 9.21 22.48
N ALA A 81 -15.55 8.65 23.34
CA ALA A 81 -15.24 8.43 24.75
C ALA A 81 -14.12 7.38 24.95
N ILE A 82 -14.13 6.31 24.15
CA ILE A 82 -13.07 5.29 24.15
C ILE A 82 -11.72 5.88 23.72
N GLN A 83 -11.67 6.74 22.69
CA GLN A 83 -10.42 7.33 22.21
C GLN A 83 -9.70 8.18 23.26
N VAL A 84 -10.44 8.95 24.07
CA VAL A 84 -9.88 9.81 25.13
C VAL A 84 -9.36 9.00 26.33
N VAL A 85 -10.03 7.88 26.65
CA VAL A 85 -9.58 6.97 27.72
C VAL A 85 -8.37 6.15 27.27
N CYS A 86 -8.37 5.64 26.04
CA CYS A 86 -7.25 4.88 25.48
C CYS A 86 -5.96 5.71 25.32
N SER A 87 -6.04 7.02 25.06
CA SER A 87 -4.86 7.88 24.96
C SER A 87 -4.20 8.13 26.32
N ARG A 88 -5.01 8.39 27.37
CA ARG A 88 -4.53 8.58 28.75
C ARG A 88 -3.93 7.30 29.36
N ILE A 89 -4.52 6.14 29.06
CA ILE A 89 -3.97 4.84 29.49
C ILE A 89 -2.63 4.54 28.78
N ARG A 90 -2.53 4.85 27.48
CA ARG A 90 -1.26 4.73 26.72
C ARG A 90 -0.14 5.58 27.35
N GLU A 91 -0.45 6.81 27.76
CA GLU A 91 0.50 7.74 28.38
C GLU A 91 0.92 7.30 29.79
N ALA A 92 -0.01 6.76 30.59
CA ALA A 92 0.28 6.24 31.92
C ALA A 92 1.13 4.95 31.87
N TRP A 93 0.98 4.13 30.84
CA TRP A 93 1.65 2.83 30.73
C TRP A 93 2.97 2.84 29.99
N GLY A 94 3.23 3.87 29.16
CA GLY A 94 4.57 4.14 28.64
C GLY A 94 5.64 4.29 29.73
N LYS A 95 5.24 4.54 30.98
CA LYS A 95 6.11 4.66 32.16
C LYS A 95 6.35 3.34 32.93
N HIS A 96 5.60 2.27 32.66
CA HIS A 96 5.72 0.97 33.34
C HIS A 96 6.12 -0.16 32.39
N ARG A 97 7.11 0.09 31.51
CA ARG A 97 7.81 -1.02 30.83
C ARG A 97 8.53 -1.84 31.90
N LEU A 98 8.12 -3.09 32.07
CA LEU A 98 8.83 -4.06 32.89
C LEU A 98 10.17 -4.36 32.21
N ASP A 99 11.26 -3.79 32.71
CA ASP A 99 12.63 -3.90 32.15
C ASP A 99 13.26 -5.31 32.29
N THR A 100 12.51 -6.30 32.78
CA THR A 100 12.88 -7.73 32.73
C THR A 100 11.95 -8.43 31.76
N ALA A 101 12.49 -8.98 30.67
CA ALA A 101 11.73 -9.68 29.64
C ALA A 101 11.06 -10.95 30.21
N ILE A 102 9.87 -10.78 30.78
CA ILE A 102 8.98 -11.87 31.19
C ILE A 102 8.14 -12.21 29.97
N PHE A 103 8.42 -13.34 29.33
CA PHE A 103 7.54 -13.88 28.30
C PHE A 103 6.32 -14.50 28.98
N LEU A 104 5.12 -14.22 28.48
CA LEU A 104 3.91 -14.93 28.88
C LEU A 104 3.86 -16.24 28.11
N LEU A 105 3.93 -17.36 28.83
CA LEU A 105 3.76 -18.69 28.26
C LEU A 105 2.31 -19.14 28.47
N GLY A 106 1.64 -19.47 27.37
CA GLY A 106 0.27 -19.93 27.41
C GLY A 106 -0.08 -20.86 26.26
N ARG A 107 -1.29 -21.42 26.26
CA ARG A 107 -1.80 -22.25 25.16
C ARG A 107 -3.14 -21.77 24.67
N ILE A 108 -3.40 -21.93 23.37
CA ILE A 108 -4.66 -21.51 22.75
C ILE A 108 -5.78 -22.46 23.17
N ILE A 109 -6.83 -21.96 23.83
CA ILE A 109 -7.93 -22.79 24.36
C ILE A 109 -9.27 -22.58 23.66
N SER A 110 -9.29 -21.79 22.61
CA SER A 110 -10.50 -21.48 21.84
C SER A 110 -10.19 -21.31 20.36
N ARG A 111 -11.24 -21.35 19.54
CA ARG A 111 -11.05 -21.16 18.10
C ARG A 111 -10.73 -19.68 17.81
N PRO A 112 -9.68 -19.41 17.01
CA PRO A 112 -9.34 -18.05 16.60
C PRO A 112 -10.45 -17.42 15.76
N HIS A 113 -10.60 -16.11 15.91
CA HIS A 113 -11.46 -15.25 15.10
C HIS A 113 -10.68 -14.00 14.70
N ARG A 114 -10.93 -13.42 13.52
CA ARG A 114 -10.31 -12.16 13.14
C ARG A 114 -11.26 -10.99 13.30
N ASN A 115 -10.83 -9.95 14.01
CA ASN A 115 -11.59 -8.73 14.21
C ASN A 115 -10.76 -7.53 13.76
N ARG A 116 -11.18 -6.83 12.69
CA ARG A 116 -10.55 -5.58 12.22
C ARG A 116 -9.02 -5.64 12.03
N GLY A 117 -8.50 -6.78 11.55
CA GLY A 117 -7.06 -6.98 11.35
C GLY A 117 -6.42 -7.83 12.45
N ASP A 118 -6.96 -7.78 13.67
CA ASP A 118 -6.45 -8.52 14.82
C ASP A 118 -6.91 -9.99 14.79
N VAL A 119 -6.07 -10.89 15.28
CA VAL A 119 -6.44 -12.26 15.61
C VAL A 119 -6.76 -12.34 17.08
N VAL A 120 -7.94 -12.86 17.40
CA VAL A 120 -8.47 -12.92 18.75
C VAL A 120 -8.76 -14.38 19.12
N PHE A 121 -8.21 -14.82 20.24
CA PHE A 121 -8.52 -16.12 20.86
C PHE A 121 -8.32 -16.06 22.38
N ALA A 122 -9.05 -16.88 23.11
CA ALA A 122 -8.72 -17.21 24.48
C ALA A 122 -7.44 -18.06 24.54
N PHE A 123 -6.55 -17.69 25.45
CA PHE A 123 -5.37 -18.44 25.82
C PHE A 123 -5.37 -18.69 27.33
N GLU A 124 -4.74 -19.78 27.76
CA GLU A 124 -4.62 -20.19 29.15
C GLU A 124 -3.15 -20.24 29.55
N ASP A 125 -2.79 -19.65 30.69
CA ASP A 125 -1.44 -19.72 31.23
C ASP A 125 -1.17 -21.03 31.98
N ARG A 126 0.05 -21.18 32.52
CA ARG A 126 0.45 -22.39 33.27
C ARG A 126 -0.37 -22.62 34.54
N SER A 127 -0.91 -21.56 35.12
CA SER A 127 -1.74 -21.62 36.33
C SER A 127 -3.18 -22.00 36.02
N GLY A 128 -3.56 -22.07 34.74
CA GLY A 128 -4.93 -22.31 34.30
C GLY A 128 -5.75 -21.03 34.15
N ILE A 129 -5.16 -19.86 34.38
CA ILE A 129 -5.85 -18.59 34.21
C ILE A 129 -6.01 -18.34 32.71
N ALA A 130 -7.27 -18.17 32.29
CA ALA A 130 -7.61 -17.94 30.90
C ALA A 130 -7.92 -16.46 30.63
N ASP A 131 -7.35 -15.90 29.58
CA ASP A 131 -7.63 -14.54 29.13
C ASP A 131 -7.79 -14.43 27.61
N MET A 132 -8.39 -13.34 27.15
CA MET A 132 -8.48 -13.05 25.71
C MET A 132 -7.16 -12.45 25.24
N LEU A 133 -6.55 -13.01 24.21
CA LEU A 133 -5.40 -12.44 23.53
C LEU A 133 -5.83 -11.86 22.18
N HIS A 134 -5.53 -10.59 21.97
CA HIS A 134 -5.64 -9.88 20.70
C HIS A 134 -4.24 -9.72 20.13
N VAL A 135 -3.98 -10.29 18.95
CA VAL A 135 -2.72 -10.11 18.24
C VAL A 135 -2.96 -9.25 17.02
N SER A 136 -2.42 -8.03 17.04
CA SER A 136 -2.68 -7.07 15.97
C SER A 136 -1.97 -7.46 14.67
N ASP A 137 -2.57 -7.08 13.55
CA ASP A 137 -2.01 -7.14 12.19
C ASP A 137 -1.37 -8.45 11.74
N TRP A 138 -1.87 -9.58 12.25
CA TRP A 138 -1.35 -10.87 11.82
C TRP A 138 -1.46 -11.00 10.29
N PRO A 139 -0.40 -11.45 9.58
CA PRO A 139 -0.30 -11.53 8.13
C PRO A 139 -1.24 -12.57 7.47
N LEU A 140 -2.52 -12.57 7.81
CA LEU A 140 -3.52 -13.54 7.37
C LEU A 140 -4.10 -13.28 5.98
N GLY A 141 -3.67 -12.21 5.28
CA GLY A 141 -4.26 -11.83 4.00
C GLY A 141 -5.79 -11.70 4.12
N PRO A 142 -6.60 -12.43 3.32
CA PRO A 142 -8.05 -12.35 3.33
C PRO A 142 -8.81 -13.23 4.34
N ILE A 143 -8.11 -13.97 5.19
CA ILE A 143 -8.79 -14.89 6.10
C ILE A 143 -9.50 -14.10 7.20
N THR A 144 -10.84 -14.09 7.23
CA THR A 144 -11.61 -13.41 8.29
C THR A 144 -12.00 -14.35 9.43
N ALA A 145 -12.28 -15.62 9.13
CA ALA A 145 -12.67 -16.63 10.11
C ALA A 145 -12.59 -18.02 9.47
N GLY A 146 -12.82 -19.07 10.26
CA GLY A 146 -13.11 -20.41 9.76
C GLY A 146 -12.02 -21.43 10.06
N THR A 147 -12.07 -22.56 9.34
CA THR A 147 -11.18 -23.69 9.57
C THR A 147 -9.73 -23.37 9.22
N GLU A 148 -9.47 -22.45 8.28
CA GLU A 148 -8.11 -22.02 7.94
C GLU A 148 -7.41 -21.31 9.10
N LEU A 149 -8.10 -20.45 9.86
CA LEU A 149 -7.51 -19.88 11.08
C LEU A 149 -7.21 -20.96 12.11
N GLY A 150 -8.08 -21.98 12.22
CA GLY A 150 -7.83 -23.12 13.10
C GLY A 150 -6.61 -23.97 12.69
N ILE A 151 -6.22 -23.95 11.41
CA ILE A 151 -4.98 -24.56 10.94
C ILE A 151 -3.77 -23.70 11.36
N ILE A 152 -3.88 -22.38 11.25
CA ILE A 152 -2.79 -21.45 11.58
C ILE A 152 -2.59 -21.34 13.09
N PHE A 153 -3.68 -21.30 13.86
CA PHE A 153 -3.69 -21.23 15.32
C PHE A 153 -4.47 -22.43 15.89
N PRO A 154 -3.86 -23.63 15.92
CA PRO A 154 -4.54 -24.83 16.39
C PRO A 154 -4.85 -24.76 17.88
N LEU A 155 -5.95 -25.42 18.27
CA LEU A 155 -6.29 -25.61 19.68
C LEU A 155 -5.17 -26.39 20.39
N GLY A 156 -4.81 -25.96 21.58
CA GLY A 156 -3.72 -26.54 22.36
C GLY A 156 -2.33 -26.05 21.95
N GLN A 157 -2.18 -25.28 20.86
CA GLN A 157 -0.90 -24.70 20.47
C GLN A 157 -0.34 -23.86 21.60
N VAL A 158 0.88 -24.20 22.05
CA VAL A 158 1.61 -23.40 23.04
C VAL A 158 2.22 -22.20 22.32
N ILE A 159 2.04 -21.03 22.91
CA ILE A 159 2.56 -19.76 22.42
C ILE A 159 3.38 -19.07 23.52
N GLY A 160 4.46 -18.43 23.12
CA GLY A 160 5.17 -17.46 23.94
C GLY A 160 4.85 -16.05 23.46
N VAL A 161 4.41 -15.17 24.35
CA VAL A 161 4.16 -13.75 24.05
C VAL A 161 5.20 -12.91 24.76
N LYS A 162 6.02 -12.20 23.98
CA LYS A 162 7.12 -11.36 24.47
C LYS A 162 6.63 -10.04 25.02
N ILE A 163 5.72 -9.38 24.30
CA ILE A 163 5.17 -8.08 24.67
C ILE A 163 3.66 -8.21 24.66
N ALA A 164 3.05 -8.11 25.83
CA ALA A 164 1.61 -8.01 25.98
C ALA A 164 1.29 -6.83 26.89
N SER A 165 0.31 -6.03 26.48
CA SER A 165 -0.29 -5.00 27.32
C SER A 165 -1.70 -5.43 27.68
N ARG A 166 -2.09 -5.37 28.96
CA ARG A 166 -3.47 -5.66 29.36
C ARG A 166 -4.38 -4.47 29.07
N LEU A 167 -5.12 -4.48 27.97
CA LEU A 167 -6.06 -3.40 27.71
C LEU A 167 -7.32 -3.59 28.57
N ILE A 168 -7.62 -2.58 29.41
CA ILE A 168 -8.88 -2.52 30.17
C ILE A 168 -9.80 -1.52 29.47
N MET A 169 -10.91 -2.04 28.97
CA MET A 169 -12.03 -1.31 28.38
C MET A 169 -13.18 -1.29 29.39
N PRO A 170 -14.15 -0.35 29.29
CA PRO A 170 -15.25 -0.23 30.25
C PRO A 170 -16.07 -1.50 30.48
N ILE A 171 -16.04 -2.44 29.52
CA ILE A 171 -16.78 -3.70 29.56
C ILE A 171 -15.87 -4.93 29.48
N SER A 172 -14.58 -4.81 29.20
CA SER A 172 -13.75 -6.00 28.98
C SER A 172 -12.29 -5.73 29.31
N ALA A 173 -11.59 -6.76 29.79
CA ALA A 173 -10.14 -6.77 29.87
C ALA A 173 -9.60 -7.86 28.95
N PHE A 174 -8.57 -7.55 28.19
CA PHE A 174 -7.89 -8.51 27.34
C PHE A 174 -6.40 -8.19 27.25
N LEU A 175 -5.59 -9.19 26.92
CA LEU A 175 -4.20 -8.98 26.53
C LEU A 175 -4.13 -8.54 25.08
N PHE A 176 -3.35 -7.50 24.83
CA PHE A 176 -3.07 -6.95 23.52
C PHE A 176 -1.59 -7.15 23.19
N CYS A 177 -1.34 -7.94 22.16
CA CYS A 177 -0.04 -8.15 21.54
C CYS A 177 0.02 -7.24 20.30
N PRO A 178 0.83 -6.17 20.33
CA PRO A 178 0.80 -5.13 19.30
C PRO A 178 1.35 -5.59 17.96
N SER A 179 2.21 -6.61 17.94
CA SER A 179 2.83 -7.13 16.72
C SER A 179 2.74 -8.65 16.65
N PRO A 180 2.53 -9.23 15.45
CA PRO A 180 2.67 -10.67 15.22
C PRO A 180 4.06 -11.20 15.62
N THR A 181 5.09 -10.36 15.52
CA THR A 181 6.48 -10.73 15.82
C THR A 181 6.74 -10.90 17.32
N ASP A 182 5.84 -10.39 18.17
CA ASP A 182 5.92 -10.54 19.62
C ASP A 182 5.27 -11.84 20.10
N MET A 183 4.72 -12.65 19.19
CA MET A 183 4.18 -13.96 19.50
C MET A 183 4.91 -15.05 18.72
N VAL A 184 5.36 -16.09 19.43
CA VAL A 184 6.01 -17.26 18.84
C VAL A 184 5.18 -18.50 19.13
N MET A 185 4.92 -19.31 18.11
CA MET A 185 4.33 -20.64 18.27
C MET A 185 5.43 -21.61 18.68
N LEU A 186 5.30 -22.22 19.85
CA LEU A 186 6.32 -23.08 20.43
C LEU A 186 5.97 -24.55 20.20
N GLU A 187 6.96 -25.32 19.77
CA GLU A 187 6.82 -26.77 19.65
C GLU A 187 6.81 -27.45 21.03
N PRO A 188 6.19 -28.65 21.17
CA PRO A 188 6.25 -29.42 22.40
C PRO A 188 7.68 -29.73 22.88
N SER A 189 8.61 -29.84 21.94
CA SER A 189 10.04 -30.10 22.17
C SER A 189 10.82 -28.88 22.68
N HIS A 190 10.24 -27.68 22.58
CA HIS A 190 10.92 -26.42 22.89
C HIS A 190 11.28 -26.35 24.39
N PRO A 191 12.49 -25.87 24.78
CA PRO A 191 12.93 -25.85 26.18
C PRO A 191 11.97 -25.14 27.14
N LEU A 192 11.31 -24.06 26.69
CA LEU A 192 10.30 -23.34 27.49
C LEU A 192 9.02 -24.15 27.75
N VAL A 193 8.74 -25.14 26.89
CA VAL A 193 7.54 -25.99 26.99
C VAL A 193 7.85 -27.27 27.77
N ARG A 194 9.10 -27.74 27.76
CA ARG A 194 9.53 -28.90 28.56
C ARG A 194 9.33 -28.63 30.05
N GLY A 195 8.53 -29.47 30.70
CA GLY A 195 8.19 -29.32 32.11
C GLY A 195 7.12 -28.27 32.41
N ALA A 196 6.56 -27.61 31.39
CA ALA A 196 5.37 -26.80 31.58
C ALA A 196 4.17 -27.71 31.83
N THR A 197 3.64 -27.67 33.05
CA THR A 197 2.38 -28.31 33.45
C THR A 197 1.24 -27.33 33.25
N TRP A 198 0.08 -27.86 32.86
CA TRP A 198 -1.15 -27.09 32.67
C TRP A 198 -2.24 -27.65 33.57
N THR A 199 -2.99 -26.79 34.26
CA THR A 199 -4.05 -27.21 35.19
C THR A 199 -5.17 -28.00 34.49
N ALA A 200 -5.49 -27.63 33.25
CA ALA A 200 -6.50 -28.33 32.47
C ALA A 200 -5.91 -29.32 31.45
N ALA A 201 -6.73 -30.29 31.03
CA ALA A 201 -6.44 -31.09 29.84
C ALA A 201 -6.43 -30.22 28.56
N PRO A 202 -5.56 -30.52 27.58
CA PRO A 202 -5.51 -29.79 26.32
C PRO A 202 -6.88 -29.86 25.61
N PRO A 203 -7.35 -28.75 25.02
CA PRO A 203 -8.70 -28.65 24.47
C PRO A 203 -8.91 -29.35 23.12
N GLY A 204 -7.89 -30.05 22.60
CA GLY A 204 -7.97 -30.82 21.37
C GLY A 204 -6.68 -31.60 21.11
N PRO A 205 -6.69 -32.52 20.14
CA PRO A 205 -5.47 -33.15 19.67
C PRO A 205 -4.56 -32.07 19.10
N VAL A 206 -3.36 -31.93 19.68
CA VAL A 206 -2.28 -31.22 19.02
C VAL A 206 -1.90 -32.09 17.83
N PRO A 207 -1.84 -31.54 16.60
CA PRO A 207 -1.37 -32.29 15.43
C PRO A 207 -0.12 -33.08 15.78
N SER A 208 -0.18 -34.40 15.67
CA SER A 208 0.99 -35.23 16.03
C SER A 208 2.06 -35.07 14.96
N LEU A 209 3.32 -35.32 15.34
CA LEU A 209 4.45 -35.36 14.41
C LEU A 209 4.30 -36.46 13.34
N ASP A 210 3.34 -37.39 13.52
CA ASP A 210 3.06 -38.51 12.62
C ASP A 210 1.93 -38.19 11.62
N GLU A 211 1.33 -37.00 11.68
CA GLU A 211 0.31 -36.60 10.72
C GLU A 211 0.90 -36.44 9.32
N ASP A 212 0.17 -36.92 8.30
CA ASP A 212 0.52 -36.69 6.90
C ASP A 212 0.24 -35.22 6.52
N TYR A 213 1.18 -34.34 6.89
CA TYR A 213 1.13 -32.91 6.61
C TYR A 213 1.00 -32.59 5.11
N LYS A 214 1.47 -33.48 4.23
CA LYS A 214 1.27 -33.35 2.78
C LYS A 214 -0.20 -33.58 2.44
N ALA A 215 -0.85 -34.62 2.95
CA ALA A 215 -2.28 -34.85 2.75
C ALA A 215 -3.13 -33.72 3.34
N LEU A 216 -2.81 -33.24 4.55
CA LEU A 216 -3.49 -32.11 5.17
C LEU A 216 -3.30 -30.82 4.36
N GLY A 217 -2.07 -30.53 3.92
CA GLY A 217 -1.74 -29.41 3.06
C GLY A 217 -2.49 -29.46 1.73
N ASN A 218 -2.54 -30.63 1.08
CA ASN A 218 -3.31 -30.86 -0.15
C ASN A 218 -4.81 -30.63 0.07
N ALA A 219 -5.36 -31.10 1.19
CA ALA A 219 -6.76 -30.88 1.52
C ALA A 219 -7.09 -29.40 1.77
N ALA A 220 -6.20 -28.68 2.46
CA ALA A 220 -6.32 -27.23 2.64
C ALA A 220 -6.21 -26.48 1.29
N PHE A 221 -5.24 -26.86 0.45
CA PHE A 221 -5.03 -26.29 -0.88
C PHE A 221 -6.27 -26.49 -1.77
N ALA A 222 -6.85 -27.68 -1.80
CA ALA A 222 -8.07 -27.98 -2.55
C ALA A 222 -9.28 -27.14 -2.09
N ARG A 223 -9.33 -26.78 -0.80
CA ARG A 223 -10.34 -25.87 -0.23
C ARG A 223 -10.01 -24.38 -0.44
N LYS A 224 -8.97 -24.07 -1.22
CA LYS A 224 -8.45 -22.70 -1.44
C LYS A 224 -7.99 -22.01 -0.15
N GLN A 225 -7.62 -22.79 0.86
CA GLN A 225 -7.08 -22.31 2.15
C GLN A 225 -5.57 -22.17 2.03
N TRP A 226 -5.12 -21.22 1.21
CA TRP A 226 -3.73 -21.14 0.76
C TRP A 226 -2.73 -20.93 1.90
N ARG A 227 -3.04 -20.12 2.91
CA ARG A 227 -2.13 -19.88 4.04
C ARG A 227 -2.11 -21.07 4.99
N GLY A 228 -3.28 -21.69 5.21
CA GLY A 228 -3.36 -22.95 5.96
C GLY A 228 -2.54 -24.05 5.29
N ALA A 229 -2.65 -24.18 3.96
CA ALA A 229 -1.86 -25.11 3.18
C ALA A 229 -0.35 -24.80 3.26
N ILE A 230 0.05 -23.53 3.10
CA ILE A 230 1.46 -23.11 3.28
C ILE A 230 1.96 -23.51 4.66
N LYS A 231 1.23 -23.20 5.74
CA LYS A 231 1.63 -23.57 7.10
C LYS A 231 1.80 -25.09 7.24
N LEU A 232 0.84 -25.88 6.75
CA LEU A 232 0.90 -27.34 6.83
C LEU A 232 2.06 -27.91 6.00
N TYR A 233 2.26 -27.43 4.78
CA TYR A 233 3.40 -27.85 3.96
C TYR A 233 4.73 -27.43 4.57
N SER A 234 4.85 -26.20 5.10
CA SER A 234 6.06 -25.74 5.77
C SER A 234 6.36 -26.58 7.01
N THR A 235 5.37 -26.81 7.87
CA THR A 235 5.55 -27.71 9.03
C THR A 235 5.96 -29.11 8.57
N GLY A 236 5.28 -29.66 7.56
CA GLY A 236 5.64 -30.95 6.96
C GLY A 236 7.07 -30.96 6.42
N ILE A 237 7.50 -29.90 5.73
CA ILE A 237 8.86 -29.73 5.21
C ILE A 237 9.87 -29.54 6.34
N ASP A 238 9.58 -28.83 7.41
CA ASP A 238 10.55 -28.68 8.51
C ASP A 238 10.79 -30.05 9.19
N LEU A 239 9.74 -30.86 9.30
CA LEU A 239 9.81 -32.23 9.81
C LEU A 239 10.44 -33.20 8.80
N ASP A 240 10.10 -33.07 7.51
CA ASP A 240 10.52 -33.96 6.45
C ASP A 240 11.85 -33.55 5.81
N ALA A 241 12.26 -32.29 5.78
CA ALA A 241 13.56 -31.87 5.24
C ALA A 241 14.69 -32.45 6.09
N LEU A 242 14.48 -32.54 7.41
CA LEU A 242 15.35 -33.30 8.30
C LEU A 242 15.37 -34.79 7.90
N LYS A 243 14.21 -35.39 7.61
CA LYS A 243 14.12 -36.78 7.14
C LYS A 243 14.65 -36.97 5.72
N VAL A 244 14.52 -36.01 4.80
CA VAL A 244 14.91 -36.08 3.39
C VAL A 244 16.40 -35.82 3.25
N ILE A 245 16.98 -34.91 4.03
CA ILE A 245 18.44 -34.79 4.14
C ILE A 245 18.99 -36.09 4.75
N GLU A 246 18.38 -36.60 5.81
CA GLU A 246 18.78 -37.87 6.40
C GLU A 246 18.60 -39.07 5.44
N LEU A 247 17.54 -39.10 4.63
CA LEU A 247 17.29 -40.12 3.62
C LEU A 247 18.21 -39.96 2.40
N VAL A 248 18.50 -38.74 1.94
CA VAL A 248 19.39 -38.52 0.79
C VAL A 248 20.85 -38.77 1.17
N GLU A 249 21.25 -38.47 2.40
CA GLU A 249 22.63 -38.70 2.88
C GLU A 249 22.86 -40.11 3.42
N LYS A 250 21.84 -40.77 3.99
CA LYS A 250 21.99 -42.11 4.60
C LYS A 250 21.27 -43.25 3.87
N ALA A 251 20.37 -43.01 2.92
CA ALA A 251 19.73 -44.12 2.22
C ALA A 251 20.76 -44.80 1.29
N PRO A 252 20.98 -46.12 1.45
CA PRO A 252 21.76 -46.86 0.48
C PRO A 252 21.08 -46.75 -0.90
N LYS A 253 21.86 -46.60 -1.97
CA LYS A 253 21.35 -46.48 -3.37
C LYS A 253 20.30 -47.55 -3.74
N SER A 254 20.30 -48.69 -3.05
CA SER A 254 19.34 -49.79 -3.23
C SER A 254 17.95 -49.53 -2.63
N GLN A 255 17.78 -48.60 -1.68
CA GLN A 255 16.48 -48.28 -1.05
C GLN A 255 15.73 -47.12 -1.73
N LEU A 256 16.39 -46.39 -2.64
CA LEU A 256 15.69 -45.58 -3.63
C LEU A 256 15.14 -46.51 -4.73
N GLU A 257 14.19 -47.39 -4.38
CA GLU A 257 13.40 -48.19 -5.35
C GLU A 257 12.44 -47.30 -6.19
N SER A 258 12.55 -45.98 -6.05
CA SER A 258 11.85 -45.03 -6.90
C SER A 258 12.52 -45.02 -8.27
N ASP A 259 11.71 -45.22 -9.32
CA ASP A 259 12.11 -45.04 -10.71
C ASP A 259 12.99 -43.76 -10.86
N PRO A 260 14.23 -43.85 -11.37
CA PRO A 260 15.10 -42.69 -11.60
C PRO A 260 14.41 -41.57 -12.38
N ASP A 261 13.45 -41.94 -13.24
CA ASP A 261 12.64 -40.99 -13.99
C ASP A 261 11.58 -40.31 -13.13
N ALA A 262 11.02 -40.94 -12.09
CA ALA A 262 10.16 -40.27 -11.12
C ALA A 262 10.94 -39.24 -10.29
N ILE A 263 12.16 -39.57 -9.86
CA ILE A 263 13.03 -38.65 -9.10
C ILE A 263 13.36 -37.41 -9.95
N LYS A 264 13.73 -37.61 -11.22
CA LYS A 264 14.00 -36.49 -12.14
C LYS A 264 12.78 -35.58 -12.35
N ASP A 265 11.58 -36.16 -12.45
CA ASP A 265 10.33 -35.40 -12.59
C ASP A 265 10.05 -34.55 -11.35
N TRP A 266 10.25 -35.12 -10.15
CA TRP A 266 10.09 -34.37 -8.90
C TRP A 266 11.10 -33.24 -8.78
N LEU A 267 12.36 -33.48 -9.13
CA LEU A 267 13.39 -32.46 -9.15
C LEU A 267 13.08 -31.35 -10.17
N GLU A 268 12.66 -31.69 -11.39
CA GLU A 268 12.27 -30.72 -12.42
C GLU A 268 11.14 -29.80 -11.91
N LYS A 269 10.10 -30.39 -11.30
CA LYS A 269 8.97 -29.64 -10.70
C LYS A 269 9.40 -28.78 -9.52
N ALA A 270 10.28 -29.29 -8.65
CA ALA A 270 10.80 -28.53 -7.51
C ALA A 270 11.62 -27.31 -7.96
N TRP A 271 12.52 -27.51 -8.93
CA TRP A 271 13.29 -26.42 -9.53
C TRP A 271 12.40 -25.40 -10.24
N CYS A 272 11.34 -25.83 -10.92
CA CYS A 272 10.38 -24.91 -11.55
C CYS A 272 9.65 -24.05 -10.53
N ARG A 273 9.14 -24.66 -9.45
CA ARG A 273 8.49 -23.91 -8.35
C ARG A 273 9.44 -22.91 -7.70
N ARG A 274 10.70 -23.31 -7.48
CA ARG A 274 11.75 -22.42 -6.98
C ARG A 274 11.99 -21.26 -7.94
N ALA A 275 12.16 -21.52 -9.23
CA ALA A 275 12.39 -20.48 -10.24
C ALA A 275 11.23 -19.46 -10.30
N VAL A 276 9.98 -19.94 -10.27
CA VAL A 276 8.78 -19.10 -10.22
C VAL A 276 8.75 -18.26 -8.93
N ALA A 277 9.13 -18.84 -7.78
CA ALA A 277 9.19 -18.12 -6.53
C ALA A 277 10.27 -17.02 -6.54
N GLU A 278 11.46 -17.34 -7.07
CA GLU A 278 12.57 -16.39 -7.23
C GLU A 278 12.20 -15.25 -8.20
N GLU A 279 11.53 -15.55 -9.33
CA GLU A 279 11.03 -14.54 -10.28
C GLU A 279 10.02 -13.62 -9.60
N ARG A 280 9.05 -14.18 -8.86
CA ARG A 280 8.03 -13.43 -8.13
C ARG A 280 8.60 -12.60 -6.99
N ALA A 281 9.70 -13.06 -6.40
CA ALA A 281 10.46 -12.31 -5.41
C ALA A 281 11.37 -11.24 -6.03
N CYS A 282 11.39 -11.14 -7.36
CA CYS A 282 12.26 -10.25 -8.15
C CYS A 282 13.76 -10.56 -8.04
N ASN A 283 14.13 -11.79 -7.68
CA ASN A 283 15.51 -12.28 -7.72
C ASN A 283 15.84 -12.82 -9.11
N LEU A 284 15.82 -11.93 -10.11
CA LEU A 284 15.83 -12.33 -11.52
C LEU A 284 17.06 -13.16 -11.91
N GLU A 285 18.22 -12.91 -11.32
CA GLU A 285 19.42 -13.72 -11.57
C GLU A 285 19.30 -15.16 -11.04
N LEU A 286 18.78 -15.33 -9.82
CA LEU A 286 18.53 -16.65 -9.24
C LEU A 286 17.46 -17.40 -10.05
N ALA A 287 16.36 -16.71 -10.37
CA ALA A 287 15.28 -17.27 -11.19
C ALA A 287 15.81 -17.78 -12.54
N ARG A 288 16.68 -17.01 -13.20
CA ARG A 288 17.32 -17.41 -14.46
C ARG A 288 18.16 -18.67 -14.30
N VAL A 289 18.96 -18.78 -13.23
CA VAL A 289 19.75 -19.99 -12.94
C VAL A 289 18.84 -21.19 -12.70
N SER A 290 17.79 -21.03 -11.88
CA SER A 290 16.83 -22.08 -11.57
C SER A 290 16.07 -22.54 -12.82
N TYR A 291 15.60 -21.63 -13.69
CA TYR A 291 14.94 -22.00 -14.94
C TYR A 291 15.89 -22.73 -15.91
N ARG A 292 17.17 -22.34 -15.98
CA ARG A 292 18.17 -23.09 -16.77
C ARG A 292 18.35 -24.50 -16.24
N LYS A 293 18.26 -24.69 -14.91
CA LYS A 293 18.26 -26.03 -14.31
C LYS A 293 17.02 -26.83 -14.71
N VAL A 294 15.82 -26.24 -14.70
CA VAL A 294 14.59 -26.87 -15.22
C VAL A 294 14.79 -27.31 -16.67
N LYS A 295 15.25 -26.39 -17.53
CA LYS A 295 15.54 -26.67 -18.95
C LYS A 295 16.54 -27.81 -19.14
N SER A 296 17.53 -27.95 -18.26
CA SER A 296 18.55 -29.01 -18.34
C SER A 296 18.01 -30.43 -18.12
N PHE A 297 16.84 -30.58 -17.47
CA PHE A 297 16.19 -31.89 -17.39
C PHE A 297 15.63 -32.33 -18.74
N GLY A 298 15.23 -31.39 -19.61
CA GLY A 298 14.84 -31.65 -20.99
C GLY A 298 13.52 -32.42 -21.16
N ARG A 299 12.61 -32.37 -20.18
CA ARG A 299 11.37 -33.17 -20.16
C ARG A 299 10.15 -32.27 -20.34
N THR A 300 9.13 -32.44 -19.49
CA THR A 300 7.79 -31.86 -19.66
C THR A 300 7.76 -30.34 -19.51
N LEU A 301 8.66 -29.75 -18.71
CA LEU A 301 8.67 -28.31 -18.42
C LEU A 301 9.68 -27.52 -19.25
N LYS A 302 10.33 -28.15 -20.25
CA LYS A 302 11.37 -27.51 -21.06
C LYS A 302 10.88 -26.24 -21.77
N ALA A 303 9.73 -26.31 -22.44
CA ALA A 303 9.18 -25.18 -23.20
C ALA A 303 8.78 -24.00 -22.29
N GLU A 304 8.13 -24.29 -21.16
CA GLU A 304 7.78 -23.29 -20.14
C GLU A 304 9.03 -22.63 -19.56
N ALA A 305 10.08 -23.41 -19.29
CA ALA A 305 11.35 -22.90 -18.81
C ALA A 305 12.04 -22.00 -19.86
N GLU A 306 11.99 -22.36 -21.14
CA GLU A 306 12.54 -21.54 -22.23
C GLU A 306 11.86 -20.18 -22.35
N GLN A 307 10.52 -20.17 -22.34
CA GLN A 307 9.75 -18.93 -22.35
C GLN A 307 10.03 -18.08 -21.10
N SER A 308 10.14 -18.72 -19.93
CA SER A 308 10.42 -18.03 -18.67
C SER A 308 11.84 -17.48 -18.62
N ILE A 309 12.84 -18.17 -19.19
CA ILE A 309 14.20 -17.64 -19.35
C ILE A 309 14.18 -16.37 -20.21
N ALA A 310 13.51 -16.40 -21.37
CA ALA A 310 13.42 -15.24 -22.25
C ALA A 310 12.76 -14.04 -21.56
N ARG A 311 11.67 -14.28 -20.80
CA ARG A 311 10.99 -13.26 -19.99
C ARG A 311 11.92 -12.68 -18.91
N VAL A 312 12.58 -13.52 -18.13
CA VAL A 312 13.51 -13.08 -17.07
C VAL A 312 14.71 -12.34 -17.65
N GLU A 313 15.24 -12.75 -18.81
CA GLU A 313 16.32 -12.04 -19.51
C GLU A 313 15.87 -10.66 -20.01
N LEU A 314 14.63 -10.54 -20.51
CA LEU A 314 14.04 -9.24 -20.85
C LEU A 314 13.90 -8.35 -19.61
N MET A 315 13.40 -8.89 -18.49
CA MET A 315 13.27 -8.15 -17.24
C MET A 315 14.64 -7.70 -16.69
N LEU A 316 15.68 -8.55 -16.79
CA LEU A 316 17.04 -8.18 -16.43
C LEU A 316 17.59 -7.07 -17.33
N LYS A 317 17.31 -7.12 -18.64
CA LYS A 317 17.70 -6.06 -19.57
C LYS A 317 17.03 -4.74 -19.21
N GLN A 318 15.71 -4.75 -19.02
CA GLN A 318 14.92 -3.61 -18.54
C GLN A 318 15.49 -3.04 -17.24
N SER A 319 15.80 -3.89 -16.26
CA SER A 319 16.38 -3.47 -14.98
C SER A 319 17.73 -2.78 -15.10
N ARG A 320 18.54 -3.15 -16.10
CA ARG A 320 19.88 -2.60 -16.31
C ARG A 320 19.87 -1.34 -17.17
N THR A 321 19.02 -1.27 -18.19
CA THR A 321 19.08 -0.21 -19.21
C THR A 321 17.96 0.80 -19.09
N GLY A 322 16.82 0.44 -18.48
CA GLY A 322 15.63 1.29 -18.49
C GLY A 322 14.88 1.27 -19.83
N GLU A 323 15.27 0.38 -20.76
CA GLU A 323 14.75 0.32 -22.13
C GLU A 323 13.86 -0.92 -22.33
N HIS A 324 13.15 -0.96 -23.48
CA HIS A 324 12.32 -2.11 -23.89
C HIS A 324 11.18 -2.47 -22.92
N TYR A 325 10.64 -1.47 -22.23
CA TYR A 325 9.37 -1.62 -21.53
C TYR A 325 8.23 -1.56 -22.55
N PRO A 326 7.36 -2.59 -22.62
CA PRO A 326 6.20 -2.55 -23.51
C PRO A 326 5.09 -1.73 -22.84
N TRP A 327 5.25 -0.40 -22.79
CA TRP A 327 4.40 0.49 -22.00
C TRP A 327 2.91 0.34 -22.30
N LEU A 328 2.55 0.21 -23.58
CA LEU A 328 1.16 0.02 -24.00
C LEU A 328 0.59 -1.29 -23.45
N GLU A 329 1.32 -2.41 -23.59
CA GLU A 329 0.89 -3.71 -23.07
C GLU A 329 0.78 -3.71 -21.54
N LEU A 330 1.74 -3.09 -20.84
CA LEU A 330 1.71 -2.96 -19.38
C LEU A 330 0.51 -2.13 -18.93
N TYR A 331 0.23 -1.05 -19.66
CA TYR A 331 -0.92 -0.20 -19.41
C TYR A 331 -2.23 -0.96 -19.64
N GLU A 332 -2.43 -1.60 -20.81
CA GLU A 332 -3.62 -2.40 -21.12
C GLU A 332 -3.84 -3.51 -20.10
N ARG A 333 -2.77 -4.23 -19.74
CA ARG A 333 -2.79 -5.25 -18.70
C ARG A 333 -3.23 -4.67 -17.35
N SER A 334 -2.77 -3.46 -17.01
CA SER A 334 -3.16 -2.82 -15.75
C SER A 334 -4.64 -2.44 -15.66
N LEU A 335 -5.35 -2.37 -16.79
CA LEU A 335 -6.79 -2.14 -16.82
C LEU A 335 -7.60 -3.43 -16.56
N ARG A 336 -6.98 -4.61 -16.69
CA ARG A 336 -7.65 -5.91 -16.53
C ARG A 336 -7.70 -6.31 -15.07
N THR A 337 -8.89 -6.21 -14.46
CA THR A 337 -9.09 -6.47 -13.03
C THR A 337 -9.06 -7.96 -12.65
N ASP A 338 -9.20 -8.85 -13.62
CA ASP A 338 -9.16 -10.30 -13.49
C ASP A 338 -7.74 -10.88 -13.59
N GLU A 339 -6.78 -10.10 -14.10
CA GLU A 339 -5.40 -10.52 -14.22
C GLU A 339 -4.59 -10.29 -12.93
N ASP A 340 -3.48 -11.02 -12.82
CA ASP A 340 -2.51 -10.79 -11.75
C ASP A 340 -1.96 -9.36 -11.85
N PRO A 341 -2.10 -8.54 -10.79
CA PRO A 341 -1.63 -7.18 -10.80
C PRO A 341 -0.10 -7.07 -10.88
N ARG A 342 0.64 -8.17 -10.73
CA ARG A 342 2.10 -8.16 -10.93
C ARG A 342 2.44 -7.98 -12.40
N MET A 343 3.20 -6.93 -12.70
CA MET A 343 3.64 -6.63 -14.05
C MET A 343 4.86 -7.50 -14.41
N PRO A 344 4.90 -8.08 -15.62
CA PRO A 344 6.05 -8.84 -16.12
C PRO A 344 7.17 -7.91 -16.62
N ALA A 345 7.60 -6.98 -15.77
CA ALA A 345 8.62 -5.98 -16.07
C ALA A 345 9.71 -5.96 -14.99
N GLY A 346 10.94 -5.66 -15.38
CA GLY A 346 12.06 -5.47 -14.44
C GLY A 346 11.99 -4.14 -13.70
N SER A 347 12.54 -4.08 -12.48
CA SER A 347 12.72 -2.80 -11.76
C SER A 347 13.94 -2.06 -12.30
N TYR A 348 13.81 -0.79 -12.67
CA TYR A 348 14.91 0.06 -13.12
C TYR A 348 15.08 1.27 -12.19
N ILE A 349 16.32 1.52 -11.80
CA ILE A 349 16.75 2.71 -11.08
C ILE A 349 17.62 3.48 -12.05
N GLY A 350 17.18 4.67 -12.44
CA GLY A 350 17.87 5.50 -13.42
C GLY A 350 19.15 6.13 -12.86
N PRO A 351 19.63 7.20 -13.49
CA PRO A 351 20.86 7.87 -13.07
C PRO A 351 20.64 8.73 -11.82
N ILE A 352 20.19 8.10 -10.74
CA ILE A 352 19.88 8.73 -9.46
C ILE A 352 20.59 8.01 -8.33
N ARG A 353 20.79 8.72 -7.23
CA ARG A 353 21.37 8.16 -6.01
C ARG A 353 20.72 8.78 -4.80
N VAL A 354 20.43 7.96 -3.80
CA VAL A 354 19.93 8.47 -2.52
C VAL A 354 21.10 8.95 -1.67
N VAL A 355 20.98 10.16 -1.12
CA VAL A 355 21.96 10.80 -0.24
C VAL A 355 21.34 11.03 1.14
N ASP A 356 22.09 10.73 2.19
CA ASP A 356 21.60 10.86 3.57
C ASP A 356 21.36 12.31 3.99
N LYS A 357 22.11 13.24 3.41
CA LYS A 357 21.98 14.68 3.62
C LYS A 357 22.12 15.39 2.29
N LEU A 358 21.09 16.17 1.95
CA LEU A 358 21.12 17.14 0.88
C LEU A 358 21.82 18.40 1.35
N ASP A 359 22.67 18.94 0.49
CA ASP A 359 23.36 20.21 0.73
C ASP A 359 22.33 21.33 0.97
N GLY A 360 22.52 22.07 2.06
CA GLY A 360 21.65 23.18 2.47
C GLY A 360 20.34 22.80 3.16
N ARG A 361 19.85 21.56 3.05
CA ARG A 361 18.60 21.12 3.72
C ARG A 361 18.83 20.21 4.92
N GLY A 362 19.95 19.48 4.95
CA GLY A 362 20.28 18.57 6.06
C GLY A 362 19.35 17.36 6.20
N VAL A 363 18.46 17.16 5.24
CA VAL A 363 17.51 16.04 5.15
C VAL A 363 17.96 15.06 4.08
N ARG A 364 17.54 13.80 4.19
CA ARG A 364 17.72 12.82 3.12
C ARG A 364 17.00 13.26 1.85
N GLY A 365 17.55 12.92 0.70
CA GLY A 365 16.80 12.94 -0.57
C GLY A 365 17.55 12.24 -1.68
N THR A 366 17.09 12.44 -2.90
CA THR A 366 17.62 11.77 -4.09
C THR A 366 18.18 12.80 -5.03
N ILE A 367 19.39 12.57 -5.53
CA ILE A 367 20.06 13.48 -6.46
C ILE A 367 20.34 12.79 -7.80
N ALA A 368 20.44 13.59 -8.85
CA ALA A 368 20.88 13.12 -10.16
C ALA A 368 22.38 12.81 -10.12
N THR A 369 22.79 11.68 -10.67
CA THR A 369 24.22 11.28 -10.77
C THR A 369 24.88 11.78 -12.05
N ARG A 370 24.08 12.14 -13.05
CA ARG A 370 24.47 12.81 -14.29
C ARG A 370 23.32 13.69 -14.74
N ASP A 371 23.54 14.50 -15.77
CA ASP A 371 22.47 15.28 -16.39
C ASP A 371 21.36 14.37 -16.94
N ILE A 372 20.11 14.70 -16.60
CA ILE A 372 18.91 13.97 -17.00
C ILE A 372 18.08 14.86 -17.91
N GLN A 373 17.87 14.41 -19.15
CA GLN A 373 17.04 15.11 -20.13
C GLN A 373 15.55 14.94 -19.82
N VAL A 374 14.72 15.84 -20.35
CA VAL A 374 13.26 15.76 -20.26
C VAL A 374 12.77 14.40 -20.79
N GLY A 375 11.78 13.80 -20.14
CA GLY A 375 11.17 12.53 -20.53
C GLY A 375 11.98 11.28 -20.18
N VAL A 376 13.26 11.40 -19.84
CA VAL A 376 14.10 10.24 -19.48
C VAL A 376 13.49 9.48 -18.30
N LEU A 377 13.46 8.14 -18.41
CA LEU A 377 13.03 7.26 -17.33
C LEU A 377 13.96 7.41 -16.13
N VAL A 378 13.40 7.80 -15.00
CA VAL A 378 14.12 7.99 -13.72
C VAL A 378 13.95 6.75 -12.85
N LEU A 379 12.75 6.19 -12.81
CA LEU A 379 12.43 5.04 -11.98
C LEU A 379 11.35 4.20 -12.66
N ALA A 380 11.53 2.89 -12.68
CA ALA A 380 10.46 1.92 -12.87
C ALA A 380 10.56 0.92 -11.72
N GLU A 381 9.89 1.16 -10.61
CA GLU A 381 10.06 0.38 -9.39
C GLU A 381 8.86 -0.54 -9.16
N LYS A 382 9.11 -1.84 -9.10
CA LYS A 382 8.11 -2.78 -8.58
C LYS A 382 7.93 -2.55 -7.09
N SER A 383 6.67 -2.56 -6.68
CA SER A 383 6.31 -2.40 -5.28
C SER A 383 6.82 -3.58 -4.47
N VAL A 384 7.52 -3.32 -3.39
CA VAL A 384 7.94 -4.33 -2.40
C VAL A 384 6.71 -5.04 -1.83
N VAL A 385 5.64 -4.26 -1.62
CA VAL A 385 4.33 -4.72 -1.19
C VAL A 385 3.28 -3.99 -2.00
N SER A 386 2.31 -4.72 -2.55
CA SER A 386 1.17 -4.16 -3.27
C SER A 386 -0.11 -4.77 -2.73
N ALA A 387 -1.00 -3.95 -2.17
CA ALA A 387 -2.30 -4.43 -1.72
C ALA A 387 -3.20 -4.92 -2.88
N CYS A 388 -2.90 -4.55 -4.13
CA CYS A 388 -3.59 -5.07 -5.31
C CYS A 388 -3.52 -6.60 -5.38
N SER A 389 -2.42 -7.21 -4.91
CA SER A 389 -2.18 -8.64 -5.08
C SER A 389 -3.09 -9.52 -4.21
N VAL A 390 -3.94 -8.93 -3.38
CA VAL A 390 -4.93 -9.68 -2.59
C VAL A 390 -6.26 -9.79 -3.33
N ALA A 391 -6.20 -10.22 -4.60
CA ALA A 391 -7.32 -10.39 -5.52
C ALA A 391 -8.41 -11.40 -5.05
N GLY A 392 -8.31 -11.93 -3.83
CA GLY A 392 -9.27 -12.85 -3.22
C GLY A 392 -10.26 -12.21 -2.25
N PHE A 393 -10.23 -10.88 -2.02
CA PHE A 393 -11.20 -10.25 -1.13
C PHE A 393 -12.58 -10.13 -1.79
N PRO A 394 -13.65 -10.63 -1.15
CA PRO A 394 -15.00 -10.26 -1.54
C PRO A 394 -15.12 -8.74 -1.46
N LYS A 395 -15.39 -8.08 -2.60
CA LYS A 395 -15.50 -6.62 -2.72
C LYS A 395 -16.45 -6.03 -1.67
N GLU A 396 -17.48 -6.77 -1.30
CA GLU A 396 -18.50 -6.43 -0.29
C GLU A 396 -17.93 -6.22 1.12
N LYS A 397 -16.81 -6.87 1.48
CA LYS A 397 -16.19 -6.76 2.82
C LYS A 397 -15.18 -5.62 2.95
N LEU A 398 -14.86 -4.94 1.85
CA LEU A 398 -13.89 -3.83 1.82
C LEU A 398 -14.51 -2.44 2.10
N ARG A 399 -15.80 -2.38 2.48
CA ARG A 399 -16.53 -1.11 2.71
C ARG A 399 -16.03 -0.26 3.89
N PHE A 400 -15.01 -0.69 4.63
CA PHE A 400 -14.49 0.05 5.78
C PHE A 400 -13.08 0.57 5.51
N PRO A 401 -12.84 1.90 5.59
CA PRO A 401 -11.51 2.53 5.43
C PRO A 401 -10.43 1.86 6.27
N ASP A 402 -10.76 1.57 7.53
CA ASP A 402 -9.84 1.00 8.51
C ASP A 402 -9.37 -0.40 8.09
N SER A 403 -10.25 -1.22 7.48
CA SER A 403 -9.91 -2.57 7.04
C SER A 403 -8.78 -2.56 6.03
N PHE A 404 -8.78 -1.60 5.10
CA PHE A 404 -7.80 -1.57 4.03
C PHE A 404 -6.40 -1.18 4.53
N TYR A 405 -6.31 -0.25 5.48
CA TYR A 405 -5.06 0.07 6.17
C TYR A 405 -4.46 -1.17 6.84
N HIS A 406 -5.27 -1.93 7.58
CA HIS A 406 -4.81 -3.18 8.19
C HIS A 406 -4.40 -4.22 7.16
N LEU A 407 -5.12 -4.39 6.04
CA LEU A 407 -4.73 -5.34 5.01
C LEU A 407 -3.36 -5.03 4.40
N GLN A 408 -3.08 -3.76 4.16
CA GLN A 408 -1.79 -3.30 3.67
C GLN A 408 -0.70 -3.52 4.70
N ARG A 409 -0.96 -3.15 5.96
CA ARG A 409 -0.02 -3.37 7.06
C ARG A 409 0.27 -4.86 7.23
N ASN A 410 -0.73 -5.72 7.12
CA ASN A 410 -0.58 -7.18 7.16
C ASN A 410 0.23 -7.71 5.97
N ALA A 411 0.06 -7.15 4.77
CA ALA A 411 0.88 -7.50 3.61
C ALA A 411 2.33 -7.05 3.80
N PHE A 412 2.54 -5.90 4.44
CA PHE A 412 3.86 -5.40 4.82
C PHE A 412 4.54 -6.28 5.86
N PHE A 413 3.84 -6.61 6.95
CA PHE A 413 4.31 -7.57 7.93
C PHE A 413 4.58 -8.95 7.34
N SER A 414 3.71 -9.43 6.43
CA SER A 414 3.96 -10.71 5.73
C SER A 414 5.33 -10.67 5.05
N LYS A 415 5.60 -9.59 4.31
CA LYS A 415 6.83 -9.46 3.54
C LYS A 415 8.07 -9.32 4.46
N LEU A 416 7.94 -8.62 5.58
CA LEU A 416 9.01 -8.51 6.59
C LEU A 416 9.28 -9.83 7.32
N LEU A 417 8.25 -10.66 7.52
CA LEU A 417 8.41 -11.99 8.10
C LEU A 417 9.03 -12.96 7.09
N ASP A 418 8.64 -12.85 5.82
CA ASP A 418 9.20 -13.65 4.72
C ASP A 418 10.67 -13.26 4.42
N ASP A 419 11.03 -11.99 4.61
CA ASP A 419 12.39 -11.46 4.44
C ASP A 419 12.72 -10.44 5.55
N PRO A 420 13.24 -10.92 6.70
CA PRO A 420 13.66 -10.05 7.79
C PRO A 420 14.82 -9.12 7.43
N ALA A 421 15.67 -9.45 6.45
CA ALA A 421 16.76 -8.57 6.03
C ALA A 421 16.23 -7.28 5.41
N MET A 422 15.06 -7.35 4.78
CA MET A 422 14.35 -6.19 4.25
C MET A 422 14.01 -5.17 5.34
N ALA A 423 13.80 -5.59 6.59
CA ALA A 423 13.55 -4.68 7.71
C ALA A 423 14.70 -3.67 7.87
N LYS A 424 15.96 -4.16 7.83
CA LYS A 424 17.15 -3.31 7.94
C LYS A 424 17.20 -2.25 6.84
N THR A 425 16.75 -2.61 5.65
CA THR A 425 16.72 -1.73 4.49
C THR A 425 15.55 -0.73 4.56
N LEU A 426 14.36 -1.17 4.93
CA LEU A 426 13.16 -0.31 5.00
C LEU A 426 13.21 0.64 6.20
N PHE A 427 13.72 0.18 7.34
CA PHE A 427 13.90 1.02 8.52
C PHE A 427 14.90 2.14 8.29
N ARG A 428 15.87 1.93 7.41
CA ARG A 428 16.78 2.99 6.99
C ARG A 428 16.07 4.09 6.23
N ILE A 429 14.89 3.89 5.63
CA ILE A 429 14.14 4.94 4.91
C ILE A 429 13.65 6.03 5.87
N ARG A 430 13.54 5.74 7.17
CA ARG A 430 13.21 6.74 8.18
C ARG A 430 14.26 7.86 8.23
N PRO A 431 13.90 9.15 8.07
CA PRO A 431 14.80 10.23 8.39
C PRO A 431 15.00 10.18 9.89
N GLY A 432 16.23 9.85 10.32
CA GLY A 432 16.57 9.78 11.73
C GLY A 432 16.33 11.14 12.37
N LYS A 433 15.25 11.28 13.14
CA LYS A 433 14.90 12.57 13.77
C LYS A 433 15.72 12.91 15.02
N ALA A 434 16.60 12.05 15.53
CA ALA A 434 17.19 12.31 16.85
C ALA A 434 18.57 11.72 17.18
N THR A 435 19.08 10.69 16.49
CA THR A 435 20.24 9.95 17.03
C THR A 435 21.60 10.40 16.48
N GLY A 436 21.67 11.39 15.59
CA GLY A 436 22.93 11.91 15.03
C GLY A 436 23.71 10.95 14.11
N GLN A 437 23.40 9.64 14.13
CA GLN A 437 23.98 8.63 13.25
C GLN A 437 23.04 8.36 12.08
N SER A 438 23.31 8.99 10.92
CA SER A 438 22.64 8.60 9.68
C SER A 438 23.23 7.28 9.21
N ILE A 439 22.45 6.20 9.27
CA ILE A 439 22.82 4.93 8.64
C ILE A 439 22.66 5.11 7.13
N PRO A 440 23.72 4.84 6.32
CA PRO A 440 23.64 4.99 4.88
C PRO A 440 22.52 4.15 4.30
N MET A 441 21.67 4.79 3.48
CA MET A 441 20.66 4.06 2.73
C MET A 441 21.34 3.11 1.73
N PRO A 442 20.93 1.83 1.65
CA PRO A 442 21.34 0.95 0.57
C PRO A 442 20.92 1.58 -0.77
N GLN A 443 21.79 1.49 -1.78
CA GLN A 443 21.41 1.86 -3.15
C GLN A 443 20.65 0.72 -3.85
N ASP A 444 20.69 -0.49 -3.29
CA ASP A 444 19.96 -1.64 -3.78
C ASP A 444 18.98 -2.12 -2.70
N PHE A 445 17.70 -2.20 -3.08
CA PHE A 445 16.60 -2.65 -2.23
C PHE A 445 16.15 -4.08 -2.56
N GLN A 446 16.94 -4.81 -3.35
CA GLN A 446 16.67 -6.21 -3.64
C GLN A 446 16.73 -7.07 -2.38
N ALA A 447 15.72 -7.91 -2.24
CA ALA A 447 15.66 -8.94 -1.22
C ALA A 447 16.83 -9.92 -1.43
N ASN A 448 17.64 -10.15 -0.41
CA ASN A 448 18.76 -11.07 -0.49
C ASN A 448 18.44 -12.39 0.23
N PHE A 449 17.78 -13.30 -0.49
CA PHE A 449 17.44 -14.63 0.02
C PHE A 449 18.64 -15.58 0.14
N SER A 450 19.82 -15.19 -0.34
CA SER A 450 21.03 -16.01 -0.21
C SER A 450 21.64 -15.94 1.19
N VAL A 451 21.21 -14.99 2.02
CA VAL A 451 21.61 -14.89 3.42
C VAL A 451 20.48 -15.48 4.28
N PRO A 452 20.68 -16.66 4.89
CA PRO A 452 19.76 -17.19 5.90
C PRO A 452 19.67 -16.15 7.01
N THR A 453 18.57 -15.40 7.03
CA THR A 453 18.43 -14.30 7.98
C THR A 453 17.80 -14.88 9.23
N THR A 454 18.55 -15.74 9.94
CA THR A 454 18.32 -15.84 11.37
C THR A 454 18.72 -14.48 11.92
N LEU A 455 17.73 -13.62 12.18
CA LEU A 455 17.97 -12.40 12.96
C LEU A 455 18.81 -12.81 14.17
N PRO A 456 19.95 -12.16 14.46
CA PRO A 456 20.75 -12.50 15.62
C PRO A 456 19.82 -12.54 16.85
N PRO A 457 19.83 -13.62 17.64
CA PRO A 457 19.03 -13.69 18.85
C PRO A 457 19.36 -12.48 19.74
N GLY A 458 18.42 -11.53 19.85
CA GLY A 458 18.58 -10.33 20.69
C GLY A 458 18.70 -9.00 19.96
N GLU A 459 18.90 -8.95 18.63
CA GLU A 459 18.71 -7.68 17.90
C GLU A 459 17.21 -7.33 17.92
N ALA A 460 16.91 -6.07 18.25
CA ALA A 460 15.56 -5.58 18.53
C ALA A 460 14.58 -5.96 17.40
N TRP A 461 13.80 -7.01 17.67
CA TRP A 461 12.67 -7.45 16.86
C TRP A 461 11.79 -6.26 16.49
N LEU A 462 11.32 -6.26 15.24
CA LEU A 462 10.46 -5.26 14.59
C LEU A 462 9.54 -4.53 15.60
N ASP A 463 9.97 -3.38 16.14
CA ASP A 463 9.13 -2.54 17.01
C ASP A 463 7.90 -2.11 16.18
N ASP A 464 6.68 -2.48 16.61
CA ASP A 464 5.45 -2.11 15.87
C ASP A 464 5.37 -0.60 15.66
N THR A 465 5.85 0.20 16.61
CA THR A 465 5.93 1.66 16.46
C THR A 465 6.80 2.02 15.27
N LEU A 466 7.98 1.40 15.16
CA LEU A 466 8.90 1.61 14.06
C LEU A 466 8.32 1.10 12.74
N VAL A 467 7.72 -0.09 12.72
CA VAL A 467 7.06 -0.65 11.53
C VAL A 467 5.91 0.25 11.11
N HIS A 468 5.12 0.76 12.04
CA HIS A 468 4.00 1.65 11.78
C HIS A 468 4.47 2.98 11.22
N GLU A 469 5.51 3.58 11.77
CA GLU A 469 6.09 4.84 11.28
C GLU A 469 6.72 4.65 9.89
N VAL A 470 7.47 3.57 9.71
CA VAL A 470 8.10 3.21 8.43
C VAL A 470 7.03 2.89 7.40
N PHE A 471 5.99 2.15 7.79
CA PHE A 471 4.82 1.90 6.96
C PHE A 471 4.15 3.22 6.63
N GLN A 472 3.83 4.11 7.56
CA GLN A 472 3.23 5.44 7.28
C GLN A 472 4.09 6.33 6.38
N GLN A 473 5.41 6.14 6.41
CA GLN A 473 6.34 6.94 5.64
C GLN A 473 6.54 6.41 4.22
N ILE A 474 6.72 5.09 4.07
CA ILE A 474 6.94 4.42 2.77
C ILE A 474 5.61 4.12 2.07
N SER A 475 4.54 3.97 2.85
CA SER A 475 3.21 4.25 2.35
C SER A 475 3.14 5.73 2.04
N CYS A 476 3.64 6.07 0.86
CA CYS A 476 3.14 7.23 0.17
C CYS A 476 1.62 7.05 0.19
N GLN A 477 0.93 7.84 1.02
CA GLN A 477 -0.52 8.02 0.99
C GLN A 477 -0.87 7.93 -0.47
N GLY A 478 -1.56 6.84 -0.84
CA GLY A 478 -1.68 6.47 -2.22
C GLY A 478 -2.03 7.73 -2.99
N PHE A 479 -1.31 8.06 -4.06
CA PHE A 479 -1.84 9.05 -4.98
C PHE A 479 -3.29 8.62 -5.25
N SER A 480 -4.27 9.48 -4.95
CA SER A 480 -5.56 9.33 -5.63
C SER A 480 -5.15 9.43 -7.06
N VAL A 481 -5.46 8.49 -7.92
CA VAL A 481 -5.53 8.94 -9.29
C VAL A 481 -6.85 9.71 -9.29
N ALA A 482 -6.82 11.02 -9.07
CA ALA A 482 -8.01 11.80 -8.74
C ALA A 482 -8.99 11.76 -9.93
N PRO A 483 -10.17 11.10 -9.86
CA PRO A 483 -11.16 10.91 -10.93
C PRO A 483 -10.60 10.81 -12.35
N GLY A 484 -10.38 11.93 -13.04
CA GLY A 484 -10.27 12.06 -14.49
C GLY A 484 -11.59 11.70 -15.17
N PRO A 485 -12.08 12.50 -16.13
CA PRO A 485 -13.13 12.05 -17.02
C PRO A 485 -12.72 10.69 -17.61
N ARG A 486 -13.67 9.76 -17.73
CA ARG A 486 -13.45 8.40 -18.26
C ARG A 486 -12.86 8.39 -19.67
N ASP A 487 -12.87 9.54 -20.35
CA ASP A 487 -12.45 9.75 -21.73
C ASP A 487 -11.08 10.44 -21.88
N VAL A 488 -10.33 10.64 -20.79
CA VAL A 488 -9.01 11.32 -20.83
C VAL A 488 -7.91 10.32 -21.15
N PHE A 489 -7.20 10.52 -22.28
CA PHE A 489 -6.09 9.68 -22.74
C PHE A 489 -4.75 10.03 -22.06
N PRO A 490 -3.92 9.04 -21.68
CA PRO A 490 -4.24 7.61 -21.70
C PRO A 490 -5.42 7.33 -20.74
N PRO A 491 -6.40 6.49 -21.14
CA PRO A 491 -7.57 6.20 -20.33
C PRO A 491 -7.10 5.80 -18.94
N ARG A 492 -7.85 6.14 -17.91
CA ARG A 492 -7.51 5.59 -16.60
C ARG A 492 -7.83 4.10 -16.61
N PRO A 493 -7.20 3.28 -15.77
CA PRO A 493 -7.77 1.98 -15.41
C PRO A 493 -9.24 2.20 -15.11
N ILE A 494 -10.09 1.67 -15.98
CA ILE A 494 -11.53 1.75 -15.86
C ILE A 494 -11.89 0.86 -14.66
N SER A 495 -11.81 1.40 -13.44
CA SER A 495 -12.60 0.85 -12.35
C SER A 495 -14.04 1.24 -12.68
N GLY A 496 -14.83 0.27 -13.14
CA GLY A 496 -16.24 0.46 -13.50
C GLY A 496 -17.16 0.72 -12.30
N HIS A 497 -16.72 1.49 -11.30
CA HIS A 497 -17.43 1.71 -10.06
C HIS A 497 -17.69 3.20 -9.78
N ASN A 498 -18.72 3.43 -8.96
CA ASN A 498 -19.21 4.75 -8.61
C ASN A 498 -18.13 5.55 -7.85
N ASP A 499 -18.02 6.83 -8.19
CA ASP A 499 -16.97 7.77 -7.74
C ASP A 499 -16.84 7.93 -6.21
N ASN A 500 -17.75 7.35 -5.41
CA ASN A 500 -17.74 7.43 -3.95
C ASN A 500 -17.02 6.26 -3.25
N ASP A 501 -16.77 5.13 -3.93
CA ASP A 501 -16.11 3.95 -3.33
C ASP A 501 -14.64 3.78 -3.77
N ASP A 502 -14.17 4.57 -4.75
CA ASP A 502 -12.85 4.44 -5.39
C ASP A 502 -11.71 5.21 -4.69
N GLU A 503 -11.98 5.85 -3.54
CA GLU A 503 -10.93 6.52 -2.74
C GLU A 503 -9.98 5.56 -2.01
N PHE A 504 -10.25 4.26 -1.99
CA PHE A 504 -9.40 3.28 -1.28
C PHE A 504 -8.25 2.78 -2.16
N ARG A 505 -7.31 3.70 -2.35
CA ARG A 505 -6.14 3.67 -3.24
C ARG A 505 -5.13 2.57 -2.91
N PHE A 506 -4.71 1.84 -3.94
CA PHE A 506 -3.58 0.90 -3.96
C PHE A 506 -2.31 1.45 -3.28
N LEU A 507 -2.20 1.19 -1.99
CA LEU A 507 -1.06 1.59 -1.20
C LEU A 507 0.05 0.57 -1.40
N ARG A 508 1.25 1.10 -1.64
CA ARG A 508 2.42 0.35 -2.06
C ARG A 508 3.63 0.84 -1.31
N VAL A 509 4.55 -0.08 -1.12
CA VAL A 509 5.84 0.20 -0.51
C VAL A 509 6.86 0.24 -1.64
N SER A 510 7.29 1.45 -2.00
CA SER A 510 8.25 1.72 -3.09
C SER A 510 9.41 2.54 -2.53
N PRO A 511 10.47 1.87 -2.01
CA PRO A 511 11.56 2.53 -1.31
C PRO A 511 12.20 3.72 -2.03
N HIS A 512 12.52 3.55 -3.32
CA HIS A 512 13.16 4.62 -4.09
C HIS A 512 12.19 5.76 -4.33
N LEU A 513 10.94 5.46 -4.65
CA LEU A 513 9.93 6.50 -4.78
C LEU A 513 9.76 7.29 -3.47
N SER A 514 9.76 6.62 -2.32
CA SER A 514 9.63 7.27 -1.01
C SER A 514 10.85 8.10 -0.61
N SER A 515 11.99 7.93 -1.30
CA SER A 515 13.19 8.74 -1.13
C SER A 515 13.11 10.10 -1.85
N LEU A 516 12.21 10.25 -2.83
CA LEU A 516 11.95 11.54 -3.47
C LEU A 516 11.25 12.47 -2.48
N ASN A 517 11.86 13.63 -2.21
CA ASN A 517 11.24 14.61 -1.35
C ASN A 517 10.08 15.31 -2.04
N TYR A 518 9.20 15.88 -1.21
CA TYR A 518 8.07 16.64 -1.70
C TYR A 518 8.51 17.96 -2.32
N SER A 519 7.96 18.27 -3.49
CA SER A 519 7.92 19.61 -4.07
C SER A 519 6.53 19.90 -4.58
N CYS A 520 5.99 21.09 -4.31
CA CYS A 520 4.74 21.55 -4.93
C CYS A 520 4.87 21.70 -6.45
N PHE A 521 6.10 21.81 -6.96
CA PHE A 521 6.43 21.94 -8.37
C PHE A 521 7.60 20.98 -8.66
N PRO A 522 7.31 19.68 -8.80
CA PRO A 522 8.36 18.68 -8.92
C PRO A 522 9.07 18.75 -10.27
N ASN A 523 10.34 18.37 -10.28
CA ASN A 523 11.12 18.17 -11.50
C ASN A 523 11.01 16.76 -12.08
N THR A 524 10.26 15.87 -11.41
CA THR A 524 9.83 14.58 -11.95
C THR A 524 8.33 14.59 -12.28
N THR A 525 7.90 13.65 -13.12
CA THR A 525 6.48 13.39 -13.34
C THR A 525 5.81 12.94 -12.05
N ILE A 526 4.49 13.07 -12.01
CA ILE A 526 3.70 12.35 -11.02
C ILE A 526 3.94 10.84 -11.25
N PRO A 527 4.15 10.05 -10.19
CA PRO A 527 4.35 8.61 -10.34
C PRO A 527 3.13 7.95 -11.01
N VAL A 528 3.36 7.38 -12.19
CA VAL A 528 2.37 6.61 -12.96
C VAL A 528 2.44 5.15 -12.52
N ARG A 529 1.32 4.42 -12.56
CA ARG A 529 1.26 3.05 -12.04
C ARG A 529 0.61 2.10 -13.02
N PHE A 530 1.26 0.97 -13.28
CA PHE A 530 0.72 -0.16 -14.04
C PHE A 530 0.85 -1.41 -13.18
N GLY A 531 -0.26 -2.06 -12.78
CA GLY A 531 -0.17 -3.18 -11.85
C GLY A 531 0.70 -2.82 -10.65
N ASP A 532 1.58 -3.67 -10.15
CA ASP A 532 2.55 -3.38 -9.06
C ASP A 532 3.76 -2.50 -9.44
N LEU A 533 3.89 -2.08 -10.70
CA LEU A 533 4.98 -1.23 -11.20
C LEU A 533 4.64 0.26 -11.03
N THR A 534 5.59 1.04 -10.52
CA THR A 534 5.50 2.51 -10.44
C THR A 534 6.57 3.16 -11.30
N ILE A 535 6.19 4.14 -12.11
CA ILE A 535 7.03 4.75 -13.14
C ILE A 535 7.16 6.25 -12.84
N VAL A 536 8.39 6.76 -12.91
CA VAL A 536 8.72 8.18 -12.76
C VAL A 536 9.68 8.57 -13.88
N ARG A 537 9.40 9.70 -14.53
CA ARG A 537 10.26 10.29 -15.56
C ARG A 537 10.71 11.69 -15.14
N ALA A 538 11.78 12.18 -15.75
CA ALA A 538 12.18 13.57 -15.64
C ALA A 538 11.16 14.43 -16.39
N ARG A 539 10.69 15.48 -15.72
CA ARG A 539 9.70 16.43 -16.27
C ARG A 539 10.38 17.66 -16.86
N GLU A 540 11.55 17.99 -16.35
CA GLU A 540 12.43 19.06 -16.85
C GLU A 540 13.86 18.52 -16.95
N PHE A 541 14.77 19.30 -17.52
CA PHE A 541 16.19 19.02 -17.44
C PHE A 541 16.66 19.06 -15.97
N ILE A 542 17.35 18.01 -15.52
CA ILE A 542 17.87 17.90 -14.15
C ILE A 542 19.40 17.79 -14.24
N PRO A 543 20.14 18.86 -13.90
CA PRO A 543 21.60 18.81 -13.80
C PRO A 543 22.09 17.76 -12.81
N ALA A 544 23.29 17.21 -13.06
CA ALA A 544 24.00 16.38 -12.11
C ALA A 544 24.09 17.06 -10.73
N GLY A 545 23.86 16.29 -9.66
CA GLY A 545 23.84 16.79 -8.28
C GLY A 545 22.54 17.46 -7.85
N LYS A 546 21.64 17.85 -8.78
CA LYS A 546 20.34 18.45 -8.41
C LYS A 546 19.43 17.41 -7.76
N GLU A 547 18.71 17.85 -6.73
CA GLU A 547 17.69 17.04 -6.06
C GLU A 547 16.53 16.69 -7.01
N LEU A 548 16.11 15.43 -7.01
CA LEU A 548 14.87 14.97 -7.60
C LEU A 548 13.75 15.06 -6.58
N THR A 549 12.65 15.66 -7.00
CA THR A 549 11.49 15.91 -6.15
C THR A 549 10.23 15.44 -6.87
N SER A 550 9.30 14.88 -6.10
CA SER A 550 7.99 14.44 -6.58
C SER A 550 6.90 15.23 -5.88
N SER A 551 5.78 15.47 -6.55
CA SER A 551 4.55 15.82 -5.82
C SER A 551 4.07 14.58 -5.09
N LYS A 552 3.49 14.75 -3.91
CA LYS A 552 2.81 13.69 -3.15
C LYS A 552 1.31 13.67 -3.40
N SER A 553 0.82 14.59 -4.24
CA SER A 553 -0.58 14.68 -4.54
C SER A 553 -0.86 14.89 -6.02
N THR A 554 -1.92 14.24 -6.45
CA THR A 554 -2.68 14.47 -7.67
C THR A 554 -3.87 15.40 -7.44
N THR A 555 -4.16 15.72 -6.17
CA THR A 555 -5.23 16.64 -5.80
C THR A 555 -4.94 18.02 -6.37
N PRO A 556 -5.97 18.84 -6.57
CA PRO A 556 -5.78 20.18 -7.10
C PRO A 556 -4.69 20.97 -6.38
N TYR A 557 -3.89 21.68 -7.18
CA TYR A 557 -2.71 22.46 -6.78
C TYR A 557 -3.05 23.74 -6.01
N GLU A 558 -4.16 23.73 -5.27
CA GLU A 558 -4.62 24.83 -4.44
C GLU A 558 -3.61 25.15 -3.34
N HIS A 559 -3.49 26.43 -2.99
CA HIS A 559 -2.60 26.90 -1.95
C HIS A 559 -2.80 26.17 -0.61
N LEU A 560 -4.05 25.89 -0.21
CA LEU A 560 -4.35 25.20 1.05
C LEU A 560 -3.82 23.76 1.03
N THR A 561 -4.07 23.02 -0.05
CA THR A 561 -3.52 21.69 -0.29
C THR A 561 -2.00 21.70 -0.24
N ARG A 562 -1.35 22.65 -0.93
CA ARG A 562 0.10 22.82 -0.93
C ARG A 562 0.64 23.10 0.48
N LYS A 563 -0.07 23.91 1.28
CA LYS A 563 0.28 24.19 2.68
C LYS A 563 0.15 22.94 3.56
N ILE A 564 -0.94 22.17 3.43
CA ILE A 564 -1.13 20.92 4.17
C ILE A 564 -0.03 19.91 3.82
N LEU A 565 0.28 19.77 2.53
CA LEU A 565 1.34 18.87 2.07
C LEU A 565 2.73 19.33 2.52
N LYS A 566 2.99 20.65 2.53
CA LYS A 566 4.22 21.25 3.10
C LYS A 566 4.34 20.89 4.58
N LEU A 567 3.30 21.15 5.38
CA LEU A 567 3.28 20.83 6.82
C LEU A 567 3.44 19.32 7.07
N ALA A 568 2.78 18.47 6.29
CA ALA A 568 2.92 17.02 6.40
C ALA A 568 4.33 16.55 6.01
N SER A 569 4.95 17.18 5.01
CA SER A 569 6.35 16.93 4.60
C SER A 569 7.33 17.30 5.73
N GLU A 570 7.16 18.47 6.34
CA GLU A 570 7.95 18.94 7.48
C GLU A 570 7.78 18.05 8.71
N GLN A 571 6.54 17.69 9.04
CA GLN A 571 6.22 16.75 10.12
C GLN A 571 6.86 15.38 9.88
N ARG A 572 7.07 14.97 8.63
CA ARG A 572 7.80 13.73 8.27
C ARG A 572 9.32 13.91 8.21
N GLY A 573 9.86 15.10 8.51
CA GLY A 573 11.29 15.36 8.50
C GLY A 573 11.90 15.49 7.11
N GLN A 574 11.10 15.77 6.07
CA GLN A 574 11.59 16.03 4.71
C GLN A 574 12.00 17.49 4.49
N GLY A 575 11.99 18.31 5.55
CA GLY A 575 12.33 19.73 5.51
C GLY A 575 11.27 20.59 4.81
N GLU A 576 11.53 21.90 4.76
CA GLU A 576 10.66 22.84 4.07
C GLU A 576 10.69 22.64 2.56
N CYS A 577 9.54 22.80 1.91
CA CYS A 577 9.44 22.81 0.45
C CYS A 577 10.04 24.11 -0.12
N GLY A 578 11.22 24.00 -0.73
CA GLY A 578 11.95 25.11 -1.38
C GLY A 578 11.58 25.35 -2.84
N CYS A 579 10.48 24.78 -3.34
CA CYS A 579 10.11 24.89 -4.75
C CYS A 579 9.81 26.34 -5.17
N VAL A 580 9.87 26.60 -6.47
CA VAL A 580 9.63 27.92 -7.07
C VAL A 580 8.28 28.53 -6.64
N CYS A 581 7.21 27.73 -6.58
CA CYS A 581 5.90 28.22 -6.15
C CYS A 581 5.87 28.63 -4.67
N CYS A 582 6.56 27.89 -3.80
CA CYS A 582 6.66 28.21 -2.38
C CYS A 582 7.52 29.45 -2.15
N ALA A 583 8.63 29.59 -2.88
CA ALA A 583 9.46 30.78 -2.84
C ALA A 583 8.67 32.04 -3.30
N TYR A 584 7.84 31.91 -4.33
CA TYR A 584 6.95 32.99 -4.77
C TYR A 584 5.84 33.32 -3.78
N ASP A 585 5.24 32.32 -3.14
CA ASP A 585 4.25 32.56 -2.10
C ASP A 585 4.87 33.20 -0.85
N GLN A 586 6.12 32.86 -0.49
CA GLN A 586 6.85 33.50 0.60
C GLN A 586 7.15 34.98 0.34
N LYS A 587 7.48 35.33 -0.91
CA LYS A 587 7.69 36.73 -1.34
C LYS A 587 6.38 37.46 -1.69
N GLY A 588 5.26 36.73 -1.72
CA GLY A 588 3.98 37.24 -2.19
C GLY A 588 3.27 38.10 -1.15
N ASP A 589 2.46 39.04 -1.63
CA ASP A 589 1.57 39.83 -0.78
C ASP A 589 0.48 38.94 -0.14
N VAL A 590 0.37 39.01 1.19
CA VAL A 590 -0.61 38.26 1.99
C VAL A 590 -2.05 38.57 1.53
N PHE A 591 -2.34 39.81 1.13
CA PHE A 591 -3.67 40.18 0.62
C PHE A 591 -3.99 39.47 -0.69
N ARG A 592 -3.01 39.36 -1.59
CA ARG A 592 -3.15 38.61 -2.85
C ARG A 592 -3.33 37.11 -2.62
N ILE A 593 -2.58 36.52 -1.68
CA ILE A 593 -2.75 35.10 -1.29
C ILE A 593 -4.15 34.87 -0.70
N THR A 594 -4.61 35.78 0.16
CA THR A 594 -5.93 35.69 0.80
C THR A 594 -7.05 35.86 -0.22
N ARG A 595 -6.91 36.80 -1.17
CA ARG A 595 -7.86 36.98 -2.27
C ARG A 595 -7.95 35.74 -3.17
N ARG A 596 -6.82 35.10 -3.50
CA ARG A 596 -6.81 33.81 -4.23
C ARG A 596 -7.63 32.75 -3.53
N ARG A 597 -7.39 32.60 -2.23
CA ARG A 597 -8.12 31.63 -1.42
C ARG A 597 -9.62 31.93 -1.43
N SER A 598 -9.99 33.19 -1.19
CA SER A 598 -11.40 33.59 -1.19
C SER A 598 -12.10 33.33 -2.53
N LEU A 599 -11.41 33.51 -3.67
CA LEU A 599 -11.97 33.21 -5.00
C LEU A 599 -12.20 31.71 -5.21
N LEU A 600 -11.29 30.87 -4.71
CA LEU A 600 -11.44 29.41 -4.79
C LEU A 600 -12.49 28.88 -3.80
N GLU A 601 -12.66 29.54 -2.65
CA GLU A 601 -13.66 29.16 -1.65
C GLU A 601 -15.06 29.71 -1.98
N SER A 602 -15.17 30.79 -2.76
CA SER A 602 -16.46 31.42 -3.07
C SER A 602 -17.34 30.61 -4.01
N ASP A 603 -16.75 29.73 -4.82
CA ASP A 603 -17.51 28.91 -5.76
C ASP A 603 -16.98 27.46 -5.82
N PRO A 604 -17.27 26.66 -4.78
CA PRO A 604 -16.86 25.26 -4.74
C PRO A 604 -17.53 24.44 -5.84
N HIS A 605 -18.67 24.88 -6.39
CA HIS A 605 -19.38 24.16 -7.46
C HIS A 605 -18.61 24.23 -8.78
N LEU A 606 -18.06 25.39 -9.16
CA LEU A 606 -17.21 25.50 -10.36
C LEU A 606 -15.95 24.63 -10.29
N ILE A 607 -15.43 24.42 -9.08
CA ILE A 607 -14.16 23.72 -8.85
C ILE A 607 -14.38 22.22 -8.63
N SER A 608 -15.48 21.84 -7.96
CA SER A 608 -15.84 20.46 -7.64
C SER A 608 -16.10 19.63 -8.89
N ARG A 609 -15.85 18.33 -8.81
CA ARG A 609 -16.16 17.38 -9.90
C ARG A 609 -17.66 17.12 -9.99
N GLU A 610 -18.35 17.16 -8.87
CA GLU A 610 -19.77 16.80 -8.76
C GLU A 610 -20.66 17.73 -9.60
N SER A 611 -20.17 18.91 -9.98
CA SER A 611 -20.89 19.80 -10.87
C SER A 611 -20.93 19.40 -12.32
N GLU A 612 -20.19 18.37 -12.76
CA GLU A 612 -20.41 17.75 -14.08
C GLU A 612 -21.79 17.07 -14.18
N ILE A 613 -22.48 16.88 -13.04
CA ILE A 613 -23.84 16.32 -12.96
C ILE A 613 -24.90 17.44 -12.86
N PHE A 614 -24.52 18.70 -12.58
CA PHE A 614 -25.48 19.79 -12.45
C PHE A 614 -25.97 20.31 -13.82
N PRO A 615 -27.26 20.63 -13.96
CA PRO A 615 -27.90 21.07 -15.21
C PRO A 615 -27.62 22.55 -15.50
N CYS A 616 -26.40 23.04 -15.30
CA CYS A 616 -26.05 24.36 -15.82
C CYS A 616 -25.77 24.27 -17.32
N ASP A 617 -26.19 25.30 -18.04
CA ASP A 617 -25.86 25.38 -19.46
C ASP A 617 -24.33 25.48 -19.63
N PRO A 618 -23.71 24.69 -20.54
CA PRO A 618 -22.26 24.71 -20.74
C PRO A 618 -21.67 26.10 -21.02
N GLN A 619 -22.43 27.00 -21.67
CA GLN A 619 -21.99 28.37 -21.96
C GLN A 619 -21.85 29.18 -20.68
N THR A 620 -22.87 29.13 -19.81
CA THR A 620 -22.83 29.83 -18.51
C THR A 620 -21.65 29.34 -17.67
N ARG A 621 -21.43 28.03 -17.62
CA ARG A 621 -20.29 27.45 -16.92
C ARG A 621 -18.94 27.89 -17.51
N LEU A 622 -18.84 27.98 -18.84
CA LEU A 622 -17.65 28.46 -19.52
C LEU A 622 -17.33 29.91 -19.13
N GLU A 623 -18.35 30.78 -19.16
CA GLU A 623 -18.22 32.20 -18.80
C GLU A 623 -17.82 32.39 -17.34
N GLU A 624 -18.40 31.61 -16.43
CA GLU A 624 -18.06 31.60 -15.01
C GLU A 624 -16.61 31.15 -14.77
N LEU A 625 -16.17 30.08 -15.45
CA LEU A 625 -14.79 29.60 -15.38
C LEU A 625 -13.79 30.63 -15.92
N LEU A 626 -14.08 31.25 -17.07
CA LEU A 626 -13.22 32.31 -17.64
C LEU A 626 -13.10 33.51 -16.69
N LYS A 627 -14.23 33.95 -16.13
CA LYS A 627 -14.26 35.03 -15.14
C LYS A 627 -13.43 34.70 -13.91
N LEU A 628 -13.52 33.46 -13.41
CA LEU A 628 -12.74 32.99 -12.27
C LEU A 628 -11.24 32.89 -12.58
N VAL A 629 -10.87 32.36 -13.76
CA VAL A 629 -9.47 32.31 -14.23
C VAL A 629 -8.87 33.70 -14.27
N LYS A 630 -9.56 34.68 -14.87
CA LYS A 630 -9.10 36.06 -14.95
C LYS A 630 -8.97 36.70 -13.56
N ALA A 631 -9.98 36.53 -12.71
CA ALA A 631 -9.94 37.05 -11.34
C ALA A 631 -8.78 36.46 -10.54
N LEU A 632 -8.45 35.18 -10.73
CA LEU A 632 -7.28 34.55 -10.13
C LEU A 632 -5.98 35.03 -10.74
N ASP A 633 -5.92 35.25 -12.05
CA ASP A 633 -4.72 35.76 -12.72
C ASP A 633 -4.28 37.12 -12.16
N GLU A 634 -5.24 38.02 -11.94
CA GLU A 634 -5.01 39.35 -11.35
C GLU A 634 -4.44 39.31 -9.93
N THR A 635 -4.64 38.21 -9.21
CA THR A 635 -4.06 38.07 -7.86
C THR A 635 -2.57 37.74 -7.88
N TYR A 636 -2.00 37.31 -8.99
CA TYR A 636 -0.57 37.05 -9.06
C TYR A 636 0.21 38.34 -9.31
N SER A 637 1.45 38.41 -8.83
CA SER A 637 2.34 39.52 -9.19
C SER A 637 2.72 39.39 -10.67
N VAL A 638 2.75 40.53 -11.37
CA VAL A 638 3.23 40.60 -12.77
C VAL A 638 4.65 40.03 -12.89
N ASN A 639 5.46 40.17 -11.83
CA ASN A 639 6.84 39.68 -11.77
C ASN A 639 6.99 38.28 -11.15
N ARG A 640 5.89 37.56 -10.88
CA ARG A 640 5.95 36.21 -10.27
C ARG A 640 6.56 35.17 -11.21
N GLY A 641 6.63 35.42 -12.51
CA GLY A 641 7.00 34.41 -13.49
C GLY A 641 5.84 33.44 -13.81
N PRO A 642 6.12 32.32 -14.51
CA PRO A 642 5.08 31.51 -15.15
C PRO A 642 4.32 30.57 -14.19
N ALA A 643 4.85 30.29 -13.00
CA ALA A 643 4.27 29.29 -12.10
C ALA A 643 3.00 29.82 -11.38
N ARG A 644 1.83 29.47 -11.93
CA ARG A 644 0.49 29.84 -11.43
C ARG A 644 -0.37 28.60 -11.10
N PRO A 645 -0.02 27.85 -10.04
CA PRO A 645 -0.60 26.54 -9.75
C PRO A 645 -2.13 26.54 -9.54
N GLU A 646 -2.69 27.60 -8.95
CA GLU A 646 -4.15 27.68 -8.74
C GLU A 646 -4.95 27.83 -10.05
N ILE A 647 -4.33 28.33 -11.12
CA ILE A 647 -5.02 28.52 -12.42
C ILE A 647 -5.05 27.22 -13.21
N ALA A 648 -4.05 26.35 -13.03
CA ALA A 648 -3.88 25.12 -13.79
C ALA A 648 -5.13 24.22 -13.78
N GLN A 649 -5.73 24.02 -12.60
CA GLN A 649 -6.94 23.20 -12.48
C GLN A 649 -8.12 23.82 -13.21
N LEU A 650 -8.29 25.15 -13.15
CA LEU A 650 -9.39 25.83 -13.81
C LEU A 650 -9.24 25.82 -15.32
N LEU A 651 -8.02 25.97 -15.84
CA LEU A 651 -7.75 25.79 -17.26
C LEU A 651 -8.07 24.38 -17.74
N TRP A 652 -7.73 23.37 -16.93
CA TRP A 652 -8.12 21.98 -17.22
C TRP A 652 -9.65 21.80 -17.23
N ARG A 653 -10.37 22.38 -16.26
CA ARG A 653 -11.85 22.39 -16.23
C ARG A 653 -12.44 23.09 -17.44
N LEU A 654 -11.88 24.25 -17.80
CA LEU A 654 -12.27 25.04 -18.96
C LEU A 654 -12.17 24.18 -20.22
N GLY A 655 -11.04 23.49 -20.42
CA GLY A 655 -10.84 22.56 -21.53
C GLY A 655 -11.89 21.43 -21.58
N ASN A 656 -12.26 20.86 -20.43
CA ASN A 656 -13.30 19.82 -20.38
C ASN A 656 -14.69 20.36 -20.74
N VAL A 657 -15.07 21.53 -20.22
CA VAL A 657 -16.36 22.17 -20.54
C VAL A 657 -16.44 22.48 -22.03
N MET A 658 -15.35 22.98 -22.61
CA MET A 658 -15.23 23.25 -24.03
C MET A 658 -15.38 21.98 -24.89
N LEU A 659 -14.73 20.89 -24.50
CA LEU A 659 -14.83 19.60 -25.18
C LEU A 659 -16.27 19.06 -25.16
N VAL A 660 -16.94 19.16 -24.01
CA VAL A 660 -18.34 18.77 -23.83
C VAL A 660 -19.26 19.61 -24.72
N ALA A 661 -19.13 20.94 -24.68
CA ALA A 661 -19.95 21.85 -25.51
C ALA A 661 -19.83 21.51 -27.00
N HIS A 662 -18.62 21.22 -27.48
CA HIS A 662 -18.37 20.81 -28.87
C HIS A 662 -19.03 19.47 -29.22
N ARG A 663 -18.92 18.45 -28.35
CA ARG A 663 -19.47 17.10 -28.61
C ARG A 663 -20.99 17.08 -28.74
N PHE A 664 -21.69 18.00 -28.06
CA PHE A 664 -23.15 18.07 -28.08
C PHE A 664 -23.73 18.95 -29.19
N GLY A 665 -22.91 19.45 -30.12
CA GLY A 665 -23.38 20.16 -31.31
C GLY A 665 -24.16 21.44 -31.00
N ARG A 666 -24.01 22.00 -29.80
CA ARG A 666 -24.47 23.35 -29.50
C ARG A 666 -23.39 24.28 -30.02
N PRO A 667 -23.59 25.00 -31.14
CA PRO A 667 -22.66 26.04 -31.52
C PRO A 667 -22.56 27.01 -30.34
N LEU A 668 -21.37 27.13 -29.76
CA LEU A 668 -21.07 28.25 -28.89
C LEU A 668 -21.36 29.49 -29.72
N ASP A 669 -22.27 30.35 -29.28
CA ASP A 669 -22.61 31.57 -30.01
C ASP A 669 -21.32 32.31 -30.36
N ASN A 670 -21.19 32.79 -31.60
CA ASN A 670 -19.93 33.34 -32.13
C ASN A 670 -19.34 34.47 -31.26
N SER A 671 -20.12 35.09 -30.38
CA SER A 671 -19.69 36.08 -29.39
C SER A 671 -18.85 35.50 -28.24
N GLY A 672 -19.11 34.26 -27.81
CA GLY A 672 -18.38 33.57 -26.74
C GLY A 672 -17.03 32.99 -27.21
N SER A 673 -16.98 32.43 -28.42
CA SER A 673 -15.71 31.94 -29.00
C SER A 673 -14.82 33.11 -29.47
N ALA A 674 -15.41 34.20 -29.95
CA ALA A 674 -14.69 35.41 -30.32
C ALA A 674 -14.17 36.19 -29.10
N SER A 675 -14.88 36.21 -27.96
CA SER A 675 -14.37 36.86 -26.75
C SER A 675 -13.21 36.09 -26.11
N ALA A 676 -13.30 34.76 -26.05
CA ALA A 676 -12.18 33.91 -25.66
C ALA A 676 -11.00 34.08 -26.63
N SER A 677 -11.23 33.95 -27.94
CA SER A 677 -10.17 34.12 -28.96
C SER A 677 -9.59 35.55 -28.99
N ALA A 678 -10.39 36.59 -28.71
CA ALA A 678 -9.93 37.97 -28.65
C ALA A 678 -9.23 38.33 -27.34
N GLU A 679 -9.49 37.64 -26.22
CA GLU A 679 -8.72 37.78 -24.98
C GLU A 679 -7.37 37.05 -25.06
N PHE A 680 -7.31 35.91 -25.77
CA PHE A 680 -6.06 35.16 -26.01
C PHE A 680 -5.25 35.70 -27.20
N GLY A 681 -5.86 36.44 -28.13
CA GLY A 681 -5.24 36.94 -29.37
C GLY A 681 -4.99 38.46 -29.45
N ARG A 682 -5.00 39.21 -28.35
CA ARG A 682 -4.73 40.67 -28.40
C ARG A 682 -3.28 40.94 -28.84
N PRO A 683 -3.05 41.79 -29.87
CA PRO A 683 -1.69 42.26 -30.25
C PRO A 683 -0.94 42.97 -29.10
N ASP A 684 -1.69 43.54 -28.18
CA ASP A 684 -1.26 44.32 -27.02
C ASP A 684 -1.20 43.48 -25.72
N ALA A 685 -1.72 42.25 -25.73
CA ALA A 685 -1.26 41.24 -24.79
C ALA A 685 0.17 40.88 -25.22
N ARG A 686 1.16 41.61 -24.70
CA ARG A 686 2.58 41.26 -24.82
C ARG A 686 2.87 39.94 -24.10
N TRP A 687 2.37 38.85 -24.65
CA TRP A 687 3.16 37.64 -24.76
C TRP A 687 4.30 38.02 -25.69
N SER A 688 5.40 38.52 -25.10
CA SER A 688 6.62 38.82 -25.84
C SER A 688 6.94 37.70 -26.84
N ASN A 689 7.63 37.98 -27.94
CA ASN A 689 8.20 36.94 -28.79
C ASN A 689 9.22 36.02 -28.05
N HIS A 690 9.40 36.21 -26.74
CA HIS A 690 10.15 35.36 -25.81
C HIS A 690 9.26 34.51 -24.89
N SER A 691 7.93 34.65 -24.99
CA SER A 691 6.93 33.79 -24.35
C SER A 691 6.30 32.84 -25.37
N LYS A 692 7.16 32.21 -26.20
CA LYS A 692 6.98 30.76 -26.37
C LYS A 692 6.88 30.24 -24.95
N ILE A 693 5.69 29.84 -24.53
CA ILE A 693 5.58 28.93 -23.42
C ILE A 693 6.38 27.71 -23.87
N GLN A 694 7.67 27.64 -23.52
CA GLN A 694 8.33 26.35 -23.48
C GLN A 694 7.44 25.53 -22.55
N ILE A 695 6.88 24.45 -23.05
CA ILE A 695 6.00 23.56 -22.29
C ILE A 695 6.68 23.15 -20.97
N ASP A 696 8.01 23.14 -20.97
CA ASP A 696 8.93 23.06 -19.84
C ASP A 696 8.56 23.98 -18.64
N SER A 697 7.95 25.14 -18.88
CA SER A 697 7.72 26.20 -17.90
C SER A 697 6.34 26.21 -17.23
N LEU A 698 5.35 25.47 -17.75
CA LEU A 698 3.96 25.63 -17.29
C LEU A 698 3.63 24.98 -15.96
N GLY A 699 4.42 24.04 -15.44
CA GLY A 699 4.17 23.52 -14.10
C GLY A 699 2.96 22.63 -13.91
N ILE A 700 2.05 22.59 -14.87
CA ILE A 700 0.87 21.74 -14.91
C ILE A 700 1.33 20.29 -15.07
N SER A 701 0.60 19.33 -14.49
CA SER A 701 0.84 17.91 -14.79
C SER A 701 1.02 17.75 -16.29
N SER A 702 1.96 16.91 -16.70
CA SER A 702 2.11 16.40 -18.06
C SER A 702 0.90 15.54 -18.48
N ASP A 703 -0.31 15.95 -18.10
CA ASP A 703 -1.51 15.50 -18.77
C ASP A 703 -1.43 16.17 -20.13
N VAL A 704 -0.74 15.48 -21.05
CA VAL A 704 -0.83 15.62 -22.49
C VAL A 704 -2.28 15.90 -22.87
N THR A 705 -3.25 15.32 -22.15
CA THR A 705 -4.68 15.62 -22.23
C THR A 705 -5.07 17.08 -22.02
N THR A 706 -4.46 17.82 -21.10
CA THR A 706 -4.73 19.26 -20.92
C THR A 706 -4.26 20.03 -22.15
N LEU A 707 -3.07 19.70 -22.66
CA LEU A 707 -2.52 20.31 -23.86
C LEU A 707 -3.27 19.85 -25.12
N LEU A 708 -3.71 18.59 -25.20
CA LEU A 708 -4.52 18.03 -26.28
C LEU A 708 -5.93 18.61 -26.24
N CYS A 709 -6.58 18.77 -25.08
CA CYS A 709 -7.89 19.41 -24.97
C CYS A 709 -7.81 20.90 -25.35
N ILE A 710 -6.75 21.60 -24.94
CA ILE A 710 -6.50 22.99 -25.34
C ILE A 710 -6.21 23.04 -26.86
N ALA A 711 -5.36 22.17 -27.39
CA ALA A 711 -4.99 22.13 -28.80
C ALA A 711 -6.16 21.70 -29.72
N LEU A 712 -6.92 20.66 -29.37
CA LEU A 712 -8.15 20.23 -30.06
C LEU A 712 -9.21 21.33 -30.02
N HIS A 713 -9.36 22.01 -28.88
CA HIS A 713 -10.28 23.14 -28.81
C HIS A 713 -9.83 24.27 -29.74
N MET A 714 -8.57 24.71 -29.65
CA MET A 714 -8.00 25.72 -30.55
C MET A 714 -8.12 25.31 -32.04
N PHE A 715 -7.92 24.03 -32.36
CA PHE A 715 -8.06 23.50 -33.72
C PHE A 715 -9.51 23.54 -34.22
N THR A 716 -10.49 23.31 -33.35
CA THR A 716 -11.92 23.31 -33.70
C THR A 716 -12.55 24.70 -33.72
N THR A 717 -12.10 25.64 -32.89
CA THR A 717 -12.60 27.03 -32.87
C THR A 717 -11.91 27.97 -33.85
N LEU A 718 -10.64 27.72 -34.22
CA LEU A 718 -9.87 28.59 -35.12
C LEU A 718 -9.88 28.16 -36.59
N GLN A 719 -10.72 27.18 -36.98
CA GLN A 719 -10.84 26.73 -38.39
C GLN A 719 -11.19 27.85 -39.38
N GLN A 720 -11.61 29.03 -38.93
CA GLN A 720 -11.99 30.14 -39.80
C GLN A 720 -10.97 31.28 -39.92
N ASN A 721 -9.76 31.22 -39.36
CA ASN A 721 -8.78 32.31 -39.51
C ASN A 721 -7.30 31.88 -39.53
N ALA A 722 -6.44 32.80 -40.02
CA ALA A 722 -5.01 32.69 -40.36
C ALA A 722 -4.03 32.20 -39.27
N PHE A 723 -4.51 31.64 -38.15
CA PHE A 723 -3.72 31.22 -36.98
C PHE A 723 -3.62 29.70 -36.81
N ALA A 724 -4.02 28.88 -37.80
CA ALA A 724 -3.95 27.42 -37.76
C ALA A 724 -2.56 26.82 -37.47
N GLY A 725 -1.48 27.59 -37.65
CA GLY A 725 -0.12 27.16 -37.31
C GLY A 725 0.16 27.03 -35.81
N GLU A 726 -0.51 27.84 -34.98
CA GLU A 726 -0.24 27.87 -33.54
C GLU A 726 -0.86 26.65 -32.82
N PRO A 727 -2.15 26.28 -33.03
CA PRO A 727 -2.74 25.06 -32.46
C PRO A 727 -2.00 23.79 -32.90
N ARG A 728 -1.51 23.75 -34.14
CA ARG A 728 -0.70 22.65 -34.67
C ARG A 728 0.63 22.54 -33.92
N ALA A 729 1.33 23.65 -33.69
CA ALA A 729 2.54 23.67 -32.87
C ALA A 729 2.30 23.22 -31.41
N TRP A 730 1.14 23.54 -30.82
CA TRP A 730 0.76 23.05 -29.49
C TRP A 730 0.43 21.57 -29.48
N LEU A 731 -0.23 21.06 -30.52
CA LEU A 731 -0.52 19.63 -30.69
C LEU A 731 0.77 18.84 -30.94
N ASP A 732 1.64 19.32 -31.81
CA ASP A 732 2.95 18.74 -32.09
C ASP A 732 3.79 18.70 -30.81
N ALA A 733 3.79 19.79 -30.03
CA ALA A 733 4.52 19.85 -28.77
C ALA A 733 3.86 19.00 -27.64
N ALA A 734 2.55 18.76 -27.70
CA ALA A 734 1.85 17.82 -26.82
C ALA A 734 2.14 16.36 -27.19
N ILE A 735 2.17 16.04 -28.50
CA ILE A 735 2.56 14.75 -29.07
C ILE A 735 4.04 14.48 -28.76
N ASP A 736 4.91 15.47 -28.90
CA ASP A 736 6.31 15.38 -28.49
C ASP A 736 6.43 15.15 -26.98
N GLY A 737 5.61 15.84 -26.17
CA GLY A 737 5.50 15.58 -24.74
C GLY A 737 5.02 14.17 -24.40
N GLU A 738 4.11 13.61 -25.20
CA GLU A 738 3.61 12.23 -25.08
C GLU A 738 4.66 11.21 -25.50
N ASN A 739 5.34 11.44 -26.62
CA ASN A 739 6.47 10.65 -27.10
C ASN A 739 7.61 10.65 -26.07
N LEU A 740 7.84 11.76 -25.37
CA LEU A 740 8.76 11.85 -24.23
C LEU A 740 8.25 11.09 -22.99
N THR A 741 6.93 11.08 -22.76
CA THR A 741 6.29 10.41 -21.60
C THR A 741 6.18 8.89 -21.79
N PHE A 742 6.05 8.40 -23.02
CA PHE A 742 5.99 6.97 -23.35
C PHE A 742 7.25 6.45 -24.03
N GLY A 743 8.24 7.30 -24.32
CA GLY A 743 9.47 6.91 -25.01
C GLY A 743 9.23 6.36 -26.43
N MET A 744 8.16 6.79 -27.10
CA MET A 744 7.94 6.44 -28.50
C MET A 744 8.89 7.29 -29.35
N VAL A 745 9.89 6.65 -29.95
CA VAL A 745 10.72 7.30 -30.97
C VAL A 745 9.77 7.66 -32.12
N PRO A 746 9.79 8.90 -32.64
CA PRO A 746 8.99 9.25 -33.81
C PRO A 746 9.38 8.29 -34.93
N ALA A 747 8.44 7.46 -35.38
CA ALA A 747 8.58 6.85 -36.69
C ALA A 747 8.62 8.01 -37.68
N GLU A 748 9.66 8.08 -38.52
CA GLU A 748 9.72 9.02 -39.64
C GLU A 748 8.45 8.85 -40.49
N SER A 749 7.44 9.66 -40.23
CA SER A 749 6.15 9.62 -40.91
C SER A 749 6.13 10.72 -41.95
N ASN A 750 6.38 10.33 -43.20
CA ASN A 750 6.01 11.11 -44.37
C ASN A 750 4.49 11.22 -44.42
N PHE A 751 3.91 12.24 -43.80
CA PHE A 751 2.56 12.70 -44.07
C PHE A 751 2.60 14.14 -44.57
N SER A 752 2.36 14.29 -45.87
CA SER A 752 2.05 15.56 -46.55
C SER A 752 0.63 15.99 -46.28
#